data_AF-A0A6A4WM54-F1
#
_entry.id   AF-A0A6A4WM54-F1
#
_cell.length_a   1.000
_cell.length_b   1.000
_cell.length_c   1.000
_cell.angle_alpha   90.00
_cell.angle_beta   90.00
_cell.angle_gamma   90.00
#
_symmetry.space_group_name_H-M   'P 1'
#
loop_
_entity.id
_entity.type
_entity.pdbx_description
1 polymer ?
#
loop_
_entity_poly.entity_id
_entity_poly.type
_entity_poly.pdbx_seq_one_letter_code
_entity_poly.pdbx_strand_id
1 'polypeptide(L)'
;MPSRTGRAAASRPAVTAPDPCAVPATYRRSVLLIVDALRHDFLVYNESLPAAAAAPHQNKMPHVHALLTERPNHTARYRFVADAPTTTMQRLKGLTTGSLPTFVDVGDNFASYEITEDTWLWQAGAAGGRAVFAGDDTWMQLFPSAFARAAPFPSFDISDLDTVDRGVERELARELPRRDWTLLIGHMLGVDHCGHTFGPDHPQMARKLAEVDLLVRNITHQLDNDTILFVLGDHGMTRTGDHGGDSAAEVDAGLLVVSGRPLPAATAARPDAIPQVDLVPTLSALLGLPIPFSNLGTVRAELLPAALRAPALAANVRQVDAYLRRLEWPQPPGGSGRRCAAAGRRATVLGAQRGVLLVTPLLAAPALAVGWQLDAAAPVLALLLAAAAVTATVGVCALRLRSAVVALVGRRGWPRPGPRGVVASLLLLVHGASFFSNSFTVSEDRVTAFVTVTALLAHLLPVAGGVRVARSLPQLVAAFGGGLLVRLGWLGFACREEQWCLLLVLLAHRAFLRHCGNLNGFSVTELVARWCGWLSAAGLLGCWALQAIEPAAVALLAPAQRRLPVLLALGAAGLALAVLVARPLLVYVRPELAGQRLVTRVFHRLRHQLSGAPGELRVFGLGSAVSAALLTALLACWLPLVLLLGDGRTPAAALGLTLTALAAVLVGADGVTAGGDWSAAVLWAELASFQFFATGHQATFPSIQWDAAGDRTAGWRRRAPCCPASVCSSPRFAGELVAAVTLPLVLCAPHLFKVLTERATGSRGELALLLDPDTTMQRLLSLNMLYYGGQGGQGRRKALRQRPAQAVGLVRILILCCLAAAILRRHLMVWKIFAPKVLFEGASFLVAGAGVLLTHAFMLRVVRHAGGWLEQLASKEIL
;
A
#
# COMPACT_ATOMS: atom_id res chain seq x y z
N MET A 1 -6.73 -22.55 -79.47
CA MET A 1 -7.98 -22.00 -78.89
C MET A 1 -8.20 -22.63 -77.52
N PRO A 2 -8.64 -21.92 -76.47
CA PRO A 2 -8.64 -20.46 -76.18
C PRO A 2 -7.65 -20.14 -75.02
N SER A 3 -6.97 -18.99 -74.84
CA SER A 3 -7.24 -17.53 -74.88
C SER A 3 -7.87 -16.93 -73.61
N ARG A 4 -7.20 -15.87 -73.07
CA ARG A 4 -7.71 -14.73 -72.26
C ARG A 4 -8.08 -15.03 -70.79
N THR A 5 -7.75 -14.26 -69.75
CA THR A 5 -7.38 -12.84 -69.53
C THR A 5 -6.62 -12.73 -68.18
N GLY A 6 -5.53 -11.97 -68.05
CA GLY A 6 -5.57 -10.59 -67.55
C GLY A 6 -5.72 -10.49 -66.02
N ARG A 7 -4.62 -10.62 -65.26
CA ARG A 7 -4.58 -10.12 -63.87
C ARG A 7 -4.52 -8.61 -63.94
N ALA A 8 -5.65 -7.96 -63.67
CA ALA A 8 -5.74 -6.52 -63.52
C ALA A 8 -4.74 -6.06 -62.46
N ALA A 9 -3.84 -5.15 -62.85
CA ALA A 9 -3.13 -4.30 -61.93
C ALA A 9 -4.19 -3.61 -61.05
N ALA A 10 -4.10 -3.80 -59.74
CA ALA A 10 -4.89 -3.04 -58.79
C ALA A 10 -4.58 -1.56 -59.03
N SER A 11 -5.52 -0.85 -59.63
CA SER A 11 -5.48 0.60 -59.79
C SER A 11 -5.24 1.22 -58.43
N ARG A 12 -4.18 2.04 -58.33
CA ARG A 12 -4.00 2.99 -57.22
C ARG A 12 -5.36 3.65 -56.94
N PRO A 13 -5.83 3.71 -55.69
CA PRO A 13 -7.03 4.46 -55.40
C PRO A 13 -6.79 5.89 -55.86
N ALA A 14 -7.77 6.41 -56.62
CA ALA A 14 -7.78 7.80 -57.07
C ALA A 14 -7.51 8.71 -55.86
N VAL A 15 -6.73 9.77 -56.08
CA VAL A 15 -6.47 10.83 -55.11
C VAL A 15 -7.83 11.36 -54.66
N THR A 16 -8.28 10.89 -53.50
CA THR A 16 -9.45 11.43 -52.81
C THR A 16 -9.16 12.88 -52.49
N ALA A 17 -10.15 13.75 -52.66
CA ALA A 17 -10.08 15.14 -52.23
C ALA A 17 -9.49 15.22 -50.80
N PRO A 18 -8.65 16.22 -50.48
CA PRO A 18 -8.06 16.35 -49.16
C PRO A 18 -9.17 16.31 -48.10
N ASP A 19 -9.00 15.48 -47.09
CA ASP A 19 -9.94 15.37 -45.97
C ASP A 19 -10.18 16.80 -45.43
N PRO A 20 -11.42 17.31 -45.46
CA PRO A 20 -11.73 18.66 -44.95
C PRO A 20 -11.41 18.82 -43.45
N CYS A 21 -11.06 17.73 -42.74
CA CYS A 21 -10.60 17.73 -41.36
C CYS A 21 -9.08 17.73 -41.17
N ALA A 22 -8.27 17.58 -42.24
CA ALA A 22 -6.82 17.50 -42.12
C ALA A 22 -6.20 18.86 -41.80
N VAL A 23 -5.46 18.93 -40.69
CA VAL A 23 -4.67 20.11 -40.33
C VAL A 23 -3.42 20.14 -41.22
N PRO A 24 -3.18 21.20 -42.01
CA PRO A 24 -1.96 21.30 -42.81
C PRO A 24 -0.69 21.25 -41.93
N ALA A 25 0.32 20.53 -42.38
CA ALA A 25 1.60 20.44 -41.69
C ALA A 25 2.27 21.83 -41.57
N THR A 26 2.68 22.19 -40.36
CA THR A 26 3.53 23.38 -40.13
C THR A 26 4.99 23.05 -40.40
N TYR A 27 5.42 21.85 -40.01
CA TYR A 27 6.77 21.33 -40.20
C TYR A 27 6.69 20.01 -40.96
N ARG A 28 7.67 19.74 -41.82
CA ARG A 28 7.79 18.42 -42.46
C ARG A 28 8.54 17.41 -41.62
N ARG A 29 9.34 17.87 -40.66
CA ARG A 29 10.23 17.05 -39.85
C ARG A 29 10.21 17.44 -38.38
N SER A 30 10.37 16.44 -37.51
CA SER A 30 10.58 16.64 -36.08
C SER A 30 11.75 15.81 -35.57
N VAL A 31 12.58 16.42 -34.73
CA VAL A 31 13.57 15.74 -33.91
C VAL A 31 13.02 15.65 -32.49
N LEU A 32 12.93 14.44 -31.94
CA LEU A 32 12.56 14.20 -30.55
C LEU A 32 13.78 13.66 -29.81
N LEU A 33 14.38 14.49 -28.95
CA LEU A 33 15.42 14.09 -28.03
C LEU A 33 14.79 13.86 -26.65
N ILE A 34 14.60 12.60 -26.31
CA ILE A 34 14.07 12.16 -25.02
C ILE A 34 15.27 11.89 -24.12
N VAL A 35 15.36 12.63 -23.02
CA VAL A 35 16.42 12.48 -22.02
C VAL A 35 15.76 11.95 -20.76
N ASP A 36 16.02 10.68 -20.44
CA ASP A 36 15.41 9.99 -19.30
C ASP A 36 15.71 10.76 -18.01
N ALA A 37 14.66 11.02 -17.23
CA ALA A 37 14.69 11.80 -16.00
C ALA A 37 15.16 13.26 -16.11
N LEU A 38 15.04 13.90 -17.29
CA LEU A 38 15.32 15.32 -17.47
C LEU A 38 14.30 16.19 -16.72
N ARG A 39 14.68 16.63 -15.52
CA ARG A 39 13.88 17.53 -14.68
C ARG A 39 13.75 18.93 -15.27
N HIS A 40 12.66 19.62 -14.92
CA HIS A 40 12.44 21.01 -15.34
C HIS A 40 13.56 21.95 -14.87
N ASP A 41 14.04 21.78 -13.63
CA ASP A 41 15.05 22.64 -13.04
C ASP A 41 16.44 22.51 -13.66
N PHE A 42 16.72 21.41 -14.36
CA PHE A 42 17.94 21.26 -15.17
C PHE A 42 17.97 22.22 -16.37
N LEU A 43 16.80 22.64 -16.85
CA LEU A 43 16.62 23.63 -17.92
C LEU A 43 16.48 25.07 -17.38
N VAL A 44 16.63 25.30 -16.07
CA VAL A 44 16.58 26.64 -15.47
C VAL A 44 18.00 27.15 -15.29
N TYR A 45 18.24 28.36 -15.79
CA TYR A 45 19.48 29.09 -15.55
C TYR A 45 19.21 30.31 -14.66
N ASN A 46 19.92 30.42 -13.54
CA ASN A 46 19.83 31.56 -12.63
C ASN A 46 21.11 32.38 -12.69
N GLU A 47 21.06 33.54 -13.34
CA GLU A 47 22.19 34.47 -13.49
C GLU A 47 22.62 35.12 -12.17
N SER A 48 21.72 35.19 -11.18
CA SER A 48 22.01 35.76 -9.86
C SER A 48 22.69 34.76 -8.91
N LEU A 49 22.81 33.49 -9.31
CA LEU A 49 23.36 32.43 -8.47
C LEU A 49 24.89 32.36 -8.58
N PRO A 50 25.66 32.59 -7.49
CA PRO A 50 27.10 32.45 -7.52
C PRO A 50 27.52 31.00 -7.80
N ALA A 51 28.56 30.81 -8.63
CA ALA A 51 29.05 29.48 -8.98
C ALA A 51 29.43 28.62 -7.76
N ALA A 52 29.92 29.24 -6.67
CA ALA A 52 30.26 28.56 -5.42
C ALA A 52 29.04 28.10 -4.60
N ALA A 53 27.86 28.68 -4.84
CA ALA A 53 26.61 28.35 -4.15
C ALA A 53 25.68 27.46 -4.99
N ALA A 54 26.02 27.23 -6.26
CA ALA A 54 25.23 26.41 -7.17
C ALA A 54 25.38 24.91 -6.85
N ALA A 55 24.26 24.21 -6.73
CA ALA A 55 24.26 22.76 -6.67
C ALA A 55 24.83 22.18 -7.98
N PRO A 56 25.40 20.96 -7.98
CA PRO A 56 26.10 20.43 -9.15
C PRO A 56 25.28 20.38 -10.44
N HIS A 57 23.96 20.18 -10.38
CA HIS A 57 23.09 20.19 -11.57
C HIS A 57 22.71 21.60 -12.06
N GLN A 58 22.86 22.64 -11.25
CA GLN A 58 22.39 23.99 -11.57
C GLN A 58 23.29 24.69 -12.59
N ASN A 59 22.67 25.43 -13.51
CA ASN A 59 23.35 26.22 -14.54
C ASN A 59 24.30 25.38 -15.43
N LYS A 60 23.97 24.11 -15.70
CA LYS A 60 24.79 23.19 -16.52
C LYS A 60 24.36 23.05 -17.98
N MET A 61 23.30 23.78 -18.37
CA MET A 61 22.82 23.86 -19.75
C MET A 61 22.88 25.31 -20.30
N PRO A 62 24.09 25.90 -20.44
CA PRO A 62 24.24 27.30 -20.86
C PRO A 62 23.82 27.56 -22.31
N HIS A 63 23.90 26.58 -23.22
CA HIS A 63 23.41 26.76 -24.59
C HIS A 63 21.88 26.83 -24.62
N VAL A 64 21.19 26.00 -23.82
CA VAL A 64 19.73 26.14 -23.62
C VAL A 64 19.37 27.53 -23.10
N HIS A 65 20.13 28.08 -22.14
CA HIS A 65 19.94 29.45 -21.66
C HIS A 65 20.10 30.48 -22.78
N ALA A 66 21.19 30.40 -23.56
CA ALA A 66 21.45 31.30 -24.69
C ALA A 66 20.33 31.24 -25.73
N LEU A 67 19.79 30.06 -26.02
CA LEU A 67 18.64 29.90 -26.92
C LEU A 67 17.39 30.63 -26.40
N LEU A 68 17.12 30.56 -25.09
CA LEU A 68 15.97 31.20 -24.48
C LEU A 68 16.09 32.74 -24.40
N THR A 69 17.31 33.25 -24.26
CA THR A 69 17.58 34.71 -24.15
C THR A 69 17.83 35.39 -25.48
N GLU A 70 18.64 34.78 -26.36
CA GLU A 70 19.04 35.38 -27.64
C GLU A 70 18.02 35.10 -28.76
N ARG A 71 17.29 33.98 -28.67
CA ARG A 71 16.28 33.59 -29.68
C ARG A 71 14.91 33.26 -29.07
N PRO A 72 14.31 34.14 -28.24
CA PRO A 72 13.04 33.87 -27.55
C PRO A 72 11.87 33.62 -28.50
N ASN A 73 11.94 34.15 -29.72
CA ASN A 73 10.94 33.92 -30.76
C ASN A 73 11.07 32.56 -31.44
N HIS A 74 12.14 31.80 -31.21
CA HIS A 74 12.38 30.48 -31.80
C HIS A 74 12.35 29.36 -30.77
N THR A 75 12.27 29.70 -29.49
CA THR A 75 12.45 28.77 -28.39
C THR A 75 11.30 28.89 -27.39
N ALA A 76 10.94 27.78 -26.76
CA ALA A 76 9.96 27.72 -25.69
C ALA A 76 10.37 26.69 -24.66
N ARG A 77 10.23 27.02 -23.37
CA ARG A 77 10.49 26.10 -22.27
C ARG A 77 9.24 25.97 -21.42
N TYR A 78 8.92 24.74 -21.03
CA TYR A 78 7.78 24.42 -20.18
C TYR A 78 8.20 23.49 -19.04
N ARG A 79 7.45 23.56 -17.96
CA ARG A 79 7.33 22.43 -17.03
C ARG A 79 6.46 21.37 -17.69
N PHE A 80 6.97 20.15 -17.80
CA PHE A 80 6.36 19.07 -18.56
C PHE A 80 5.89 17.99 -17.60
N VAL A 81 4.64 18.13 -17.14
CA VAL A 81 4.13 17.39 -15.98
C VAL A 81 3.74 15.98 -16.40
N ALA A 82 4.44 14.98 -15.87
CA ALA A 82 4.21 13.57 -16.13
C ALA A 82 3.08 13.01 -15.25
N ASP A 83 2.22 12.16 -15.82
CA ASP A 83 1.27 11.36 -15.02
C ASP A 83 1.96 10.18 -14.33
N ALA A 84 1.50 9.83 -13.14
CA ALA A 84 1.93 8.61 -12.47
C ALA A 84 1.31 7.35 -13.12
N PRO A 85 2.02 6.20 -13.14
CA PRO A 85 3.36 5.98 -12.60
C PRO A 85 4.48 6.55 -13.49
N THR A 86 5.46 7.20 -12.87
CA THR A 86 6.61 7.87 -13.52
C THR A 86 7.74 6.91 -13.88
N THR A 87 7.41 5.68 -14.28
CA THR A 87 8.39 4.72 -14.80
C THR A 87 8.59 4.91 -16.30
N THR A 88 9.83 4.90 -16.79
CA THR A 88 10.22 5.10 -18.20
C THR A 88 9.26 4.44 -19.20
N MET A 89 9.08 3.11 -19.12
CA MET A 89 8.22 2.39 -20.08
C MET A 89 6.76 2.90 -20.13
N GLN A 90 6.19 3.24 -18.97
CA GLN A 90 4.82 3.77 -18.90
C GLN A 90 4.73 5.20 -19.44
N ARG A 91 5.83 5.97 -19.33
CA ARG A 91 5.92 7.32 -19.88
C ARG A 91 6.15 7.28 -21.38
N LEU A 92 6.99 6.39 -21.89
CA LEU A 92 7.14 6.15 -23.33
C LEU A 92 5.80 5.76 -23.99
N LYS A 93 4.99 4.90 -23.35
CA LYS A 93 3.63 4.61 -23.84
C LYS A 93 2.77 5.88 -23.89
N GLY A 94 2.67 6.62 -22.79
CA GLY A 94 1.88 7.87 -22.74
C GLY A 94 2.33 8.94 -23.75
N LEU A 95 3.65 9.11 -23.93
CA LEU A 95 4.26 10.04 -24.87
C LEU A 95 4.08 9.64 -26.34
N THR A 96 3.69 8.40 -26.62
CA THR A 96 3.45 7.90 -27.98
C THR A 96 1.99 7.76 -28.35
N THR A 97 1.13 7.38 -27.40
CA THR A 97 -0.32 7.18 -27.60
C THR A 97 -1.15 8.40 -27.24
N GLY A 98 -0.68 9.23 -26.29
CA GLY A 98 -1.47 10.30 -25.69
C GLY A 98 -2.57 9.78 -24.76
N SER A 99 -2.49 8.50 -24.35
CA SER A 99 -3.43 7.91 -23.40
C SER A 99 -2.92 8.05 -21.97
N LEU A 100 -3.85 8.16 -21.02
CA LEU A 100 -3.50 7.98 -19.61
C LEU A 100 -3.10 6.52 -19.39
N PRO A 101 -2.05 6.23 -18.60
CA PRO A 101 -1.71 4.86 -18.24
C PRO A 101 -2.88 4.25 -17.47
N THR A 102 -3.57 3.27 -18.07
CA THR A 102 -4.65 2.58 -17.35
C THR A 102 -4.11 1.36 -16.62
N PHE A 103 -4.74 1.03 -15.50
CA PHE A 103 -4.38 -0.13 -14.70
C PHE A 103 -4.43 -1.47 -15.46
N VAL A 104 -5.22 -1.57 -16.54
CA VAL A 104 -5.33 -2.79 -17.36
C VAL A 104 -4.11 -2.96 -18.27
N ASP A 105 -3.54 -1.86 -18.76
CA ASP A 105 -2.35 -1.85 -19.63
C ASP A 105 -1.10 -2.41 -18.93
N VAL A 106 -1.00 -2.24 -17.61
CA VAL A 106 0.09 -2.83 -16.81
C VAL A 106 -0.04 -4.36 -16.75
N GLY A 107 -1.26 -4.90 -16.91
CA GLY A 107 -1.53 -6.33 -17.01
C GLY A 107 -1.14 -6.94 -18.36
N ASP A 108 -1.39 -6.23 -19.47
CA ASP A 108 -1.02 -6.69 -20.82
C ASP A 108 0.50 -6.62 -21.09
N ASN A 109 1.22 -5.76 -20.36
CA ASN A 109 2.68 -5.75 -20.29
C ASN A 109 3.30 -7.07 -19.76
N PHE A 110 2.51 -7.97 -19.15
CA PHE A 110 2.96 -9.31 -18.76
C PHE A 110 2.81 -10.36 -19.88
N ALA A 111 2.11 -10.04 -20.97
CA ALA A 111 1.84 -10.96 -22.09
C ALA A 111 2.58 -10.56 -23.39
N SER A 112 2.76 -9.25 -23.65
CA SER A 112 3.57 -8.73 -24.76
C SER A 112 4.01 -7.29 -24.45
N TYR A 113 5.29 -6.96 -24.70
CA TYR A 113 5.81 -5.60 -24.57
C TYR A 113 5.38 -4.67 -25.74
N GLU A 114 4.86 -5.22 -26.82
CA GLU A 114 4.51 -4.46 -28.03
C GLU A 114 3.30 -3.54 -27.81
N ILE A 115 3.44 -2.25 -28.15
CA ILE A 115 2.36 -1.28 -28.16
C ILE A 115 1.59 -1.44 -29.46
N THR A 116 0.35 -1.93 -29.33
CA THR A 116 -0.55 -2.18 -30.48
C THR A 116 -1.54 -1.05 -30.69
N GLU A 117 -1.64 -0.13 -29.74
CA GLU A 117 -2.47 1.06 -29.82
C GLU A 117 -1.97 2.03 -30.88
N ASP A 118 -2.88 2.91 -31.30
CA ASP A 118 -2.56 3.98 -32.24
C ASP A 118 -1.57 4.97 -31.62
N THR A 119 -0.54 5.36 -32.38
CA THR A 119 0.52 6.27 -31.94
C THR A 119 0.89 7.24 -33.04
N TRP A 120 1.54 8.36 -32.69
CA TRP A 120 2.05 9.27 -33.71
C TRP A 120 3.15 8.63 -34.58
N LEU A 121 3.85 7.58 -34.10
CA LEU A 121 4.78 6.80 -34.93
C LEU A 121 4.04 6.07 -36.05
N TRP A 122 2.95 5.36 -35.70
CA TRP A 122 2.14 4.63 -36.66
C TRP A 122 1.44 5.57 -37.64
N GLN A 123 0.90 6.70 -37.15
CA GLN A 123 0.30 7.73 -38.00
C GLN A 123 1.30 8.32 -39.00
N ALA A 124 2.54 8.57 -38.58
CA ALA A 124 3.58 9.03 -39.49
C ALA A 124 3.93 7.99 -40.56
N GLY A 125 4.04 6.71 -40.19
CA GLY A 125 4.26 5.62 -41.13
C GLY A 125 3.11 5.46 -42.13
N ALA A 126 1.86 5.54 -41.66
CA ALA A 126 0.66 5.49 -42.49
C ALA A 126 0.56 6.68 -43.47
N ALA A 127 1.06 7.85 -43.09
CA ALA A 127 1.20 9.01 -43.96
C ALA A 127 2.37 8.91 -44.97
N GLY A 128 3.08 7.78 -45.02
CA GLY A 128 4.23 7.55 -45.89
C GLY A 128 5.54 8.17 -45.40
N GLY A 129 5.56 8.67 -44.16
CA GLY A 129 6.75 9.18 -43.49
C GLY A 129 7.68 8.05 -43.01
N ARG A 130 8.90 8.43 -42.62
CA ARG A 130 9.90 7.48 -42.08
C ARG A 130 10.35 7.92 -40.69
N ALA A 131 10.25 7.01 -39.73
CA ALA A 131 10.80 7.19 -38.39
C ALA A 131 12.19 6.54 -38.30
N VAL A 132 13.14 7.27 -37.72
CA VAL A 132 14.52 6.81 -37.45
C VAL A 132 14.78 6.94 -35.96
N PHE A 133 15.36 5.91 -35.36
CA PHE A 133 15.56 5.81 -33.91
C PHE A 133 17.01 5.49 -33.54
N ALA A 134 17.50 6.10 -32.47
CA ALA A 134 18.70 5.68 -31.76
C ALA A 134 18.46 5.81 -30.24
N GLY A 135 18.87 4.81 -29.47
CA GLY A 135 18.71 4.84 -28.02
C GLY A 135 18.52 3.47 -27.40
N ASP A 136 17.89 3.45 -26.23
CA ASP A 136 17.59 2.24 -25.47
C ASP A 136 16.80 1.17 -26.27
N ASP A 137 17.20 -0.09 -26.11
CA ASP A 137 16.64 -1.26 -26.80
C ASP A 137 15.21 -1.62 -26.41
N THR A 138 14.66 -1.07 -25.32
CA THR A 138 13.24 -1.16 -24.93
C THR A 138 12.33 -0.70 -26.07
N TRP A 139 12.72 0.31 -26.84
CA TRP A 139 11.95 0.78 -27.99
C TRP A 139 11.75 -0.29 -29.07
N MET A 140 12.69 -1.24 -29.21
CA MET A 140 12.54 -2.35 -30.17
C MET A 140 11.54 -3.39 -29.68
N GLN A 141 11.31 -3.46 -28.37
CA GLN A 141 10.29 -4.32 -27.77
C GLN A 141 8.91 -3.66 -27.86
N LEU A 142 8.84 -2.34 -27.65
CA LEU A 142 7.61 -1.55 -27.74
C LEU A 142 7.13 -1.41 -29.20
N PHE A 143 8.05 -1.21 -30.15
CA PHE A 143 7.73 -0.87 -31.55
C PHE A 143 8.61 -1.67 -32.54
N PRO A 144 8.46 -3.00 -32.61
CA PRO A 144 9.36 -3.87 -33.38
C PRO A 144 9.38 -3.59 -34.88
N SER A 145 8.35 -2.93 -35.42
CA SER A 145 8.19 -2.66 -36.86
C SER A 145 7.98 -1.19 -37.24
N ALA A 146 8.12 -0.25 -36.29
CA ALA A 146 7.84 1.17 -36.56
C ALA A 146 8.98 1.92 -37.28
N PHE A 147 10.22 1.43 -37.17
CA PHE A 147 11.40 2.18 -37.58
C PHE A 147 11.93 1.77 -38.95
N ALA A 148 12.16 2.76 -39.82
CA ALA A 148 12.84 2.55 -41.09
C ALA A 148 14.34 2.26 -40.88
N ARG A 149 14.93 2.86 -39.85
CA ARG A 149 16.29 2.62 -39.36
C ARG A 149 16.29 2.75 -37.85
N ALA A 150 16.95 1.82 -37.17
CA ALA A 150 17.06 1.83 -35.71
C ALA A 150 18.48 1.44 -35.27
N ALA A 151 18.97 2.10 -34.24
CA ALA A 151 20.22 1.78 -33.55
C ALA A 151 19.95 1.61 -32.04
N PRO A 152 19.56 0.39 -31.61
CA PRO A 152 19.31 0.10 -30.20
C PRO A 152 20.61 -0.16 -29.43
N PHE A 153 20.65 0.24 -28.16
CA PHE A 153 21.76 0.03 -27.23
C PHE A 153 21.27 -0.64 -25.94
N PRO A 154 22.09 -1.49 -25.28
CA PRO A 154 21.70 -2.16 -24.04
C PRO A 154 21.39 -1.16 -22.92
N SER A 155 20.26 -1.34 -22.24
CA SER A 155 19.71 -0.39 -21.25
C SER A 155 19.78 -0.84 -19.79
N PHE A 156 20.07 -2.13 -19.52
CA PHE A 156 19.91 -2.70 -18.17
C PHE A 156 21.00 -2.34 -17.16
N ASP A 157 22.16 -1.85 -17.60
CA ASP A 157 23.26 -1.48 -16.69
C ASP A 157 23.13 -0.03 -16.22
N ILE A 158 22.51 0.16 -15.05
CA ILE A 158 22.31 1.47 -14.42
C ILE A 158 23.64 2.17 -14.09
N SER A 159 24.75 1.42 -13.97
CA SER A 159 26.06 2.01 -13.70
C SER A 159 26.71 2.60 -14.96
N ASP A 160 26.21 2.25 -16.14
CA ASP A 160 26.69 2.77 -17.41
C ASP A 160 26.00 4.10 -17.75
N LEU A 161 26.74 5.19 -17.68
CA LEU A 161 26.23 6.54 -17.97
C LEU A 161 26.42 6.97 -19.43
N ASP A 162 27.14 6.19 -20.24
CA ASP A 162 27.80 6.72 -21.45
C ASP A 162 27.53 5.90 -22.71
N THR A 163 27.39 4.58 -22.66
CA THR A 163 27.27 3.77 -23.88
C THR A 163 26.06 4.16 -24.73
N VAL A 164 24.89 4.28 -24.09
CA VAL A 164 23.65 4.65 -24.79
C VAL A 164 23.75 6.07 -25.32
N ASP A 165 24.12 7.03 -24.46
CA ASP A 165 24.21 8.44 -24.80
C ASP A 165 25.20 8.71 -25.96
N ARG A 166 26.41 8.14 -25.90
CA ARG A 166 27.41 8.24 -26.99
C ARG A 166 26.92 7.57 -28.27
N GLY A 167 26.17 6.47 -28.13
CA GLY A 167 25.47 5.81 -29.23
C GLY A 167 24.50 6.75 -29.92
N VAL A 168 23.62 7.38 -29.15
CA VAL A 168 22.63 8.36 -29.62
C VAL A 168 23.31 9.55 -30.29
N GLU A 169 24.33 10.14 -29.66
CA GLU A 169 25.10 11.26 -30.20
C GLU A 169 25.65 10.94 -31.60
N ARG A 170 26.28 9.77 -31.76
CA ARG A 170 26.90 9.34 -33.02
C ARG A 170 25.86 9.12 -34.12
N GLU A 171 24.76 8.45 -33.80
CA GLU A 171 23.73 8.14 -34.82
C GLU A 171 22.91 9.38 -35.19
N LEU A 172 22.59 10.27 -34.24
CA LEU A 172 21.97 11.56 -34.55
C LEU A 172 22.87 12.41 -35.44
N ALA A 173 24.18 12.49 -35.17
CA ALA A 173 25.13 13.20 -36.02
C ALA A 173 25.17 12.65 -37.46
N ARG A 174 24.94 11.34 -37.64
CA ARG A 174 24.89 10.68 -38.96
C ARG A 174 23.57 10.92 -39.69
N GLU A 175 22.45 10.95 -38.96
CA GLU A 175 21.10 11.01 -39.53
C GLU A 175 20.59 12.44 -39.74
N LEU A 176 21.02 13.41 -38.93
CA LEU A 176 20.62 14.82 -39.03
C LEU A 176 20.84 15.44 -40.42
N PRO A 177 21.97 15.23 -41.11
CA PRO A 177 22.18 15.77 -42.47
C PRO A 177 21.28 15.12 -43.52
N ARG A 178 20.72 13.94 -43.25
CA ARG A 178 19.83 13.24 -44.16
C ARG A 178 18.46 13.93 -44.15
N ARG A 179 17.81 13.99 -45.31
CA ARG A 179 16.49 14.63 -45.48
C ARG A 179 15.36 13.63 -45.79
N ASP A 180 15.62 12.34 -45.57
CA ASP A 180 14.73 11.24 -45.96
C ASP A 180 13.85 10.71 -44.82
N TRP A 181 13.94 11.30 -43.63
CA TRP A 181 13.14 10.99 -42.45
C TRP A 181 12.10 12.08 -42.17
N THR A 182 11.02 11.70 -41.49
CA THR A 182 9.97 12.59 -40.97
C THR A 182 10.14 12.77 -39.46
N LEU A 183 10.53 11.70 -38.78
CA LEU A 183 10.76 11.66 -37.34
C LEU A 183 12.16 11.13 -37.08
N LEU A 184 12.95 11.88 -36.31
CA LEU A 184 14.26 11.45 -35.81
C LEU A 184 14.21 11.44 -34.28
N ILE A 185 14.36 10.26 -33.69
CA ILE A 185 14.16 10.04 -32.25
C ILE A 185 15.48 9.60 -31.62
N GLY A 186 15.92 10.33 -30.60
CA GLY A 186 17.03 9.96 -29.72
C GLY A 186 16.52 9.71 -28.31
N HIS A 187 16.83 8.56 -27.70
CA HIS A 187 16.49 8.26 -26.30
C HIS A 187 17.77 8.03 -25.47
N MET A 188 18.08 8.98 -24.58
CA MET A 188 19.27 8.99 -23.73
C MET A 188 18.93 8.54 -22.30
N LEU A 189 19.82 7.77 -21.66
CA LEU A 189 19.60 7.23 -20.30
C LEU A 189 20.57 7.81 -19.27
N GLY A 190 21.66 8.46 -19.70
CA GLY A 190 22.76 8.81 -18.81
C GLY A 190 22.39 9.76 -17.67
N VAL A 191 21.35 10.58 -17.83
CA VAL A 191 20.82 11.45 -16.76
C VAL A 191 20.10 10.61 -15.69
N ASP A 192 19.15 9.75 -16.07
CA ASP A 192 18.47 8.84 -15.15
C ASP A 192 19.44 7.89 -14.43
N HIS A 193 20.33 7.25 -15.19
CA HIS A 193 21.36 6.36 -14.62
C HIS A 193 22.28 7.09 -13.63
N CYS A 194 22.63 8.35 -13.91
CA CYS A 194 23.38 9.18 -12.96
C CYS A 194 22.54 9.51 -11.72
N GLY A 195 21.24 9.75 -11.90
CA GLY A 195 20.26 9.88 -10.83
C GLY A 195 20.32 8.69 -9.88
N HIS A 196 20.04 7.47 -10.37
CA HIS A 196 20.06 6.25 -9.54
C HIS A 196 21.40 5.97 -8.89
N THR A 197 22.50 6.21 -9.61
CA THR A 197 23.84 5.84 -9.12
C THR A 197 24.39 6.84 -8.11
N PHE A 198 24.16 8.15 -8.32
CA PHE A 198 24.83 9.21 -7.55
C PHE A 198 23.89 10.28 -6.98
N GLY A 199 22.68 10.38 -7.50
CA GLY A 199 21.74 11.47 -7.24
C GLY A 199 22.00 12.71 -8.11
N PRO A 200 21.00 13.61 -8.21
CA PRO A 200 21.08 14.83 -9.03
C PRO A 200 22.08 15.86 -8.52
N ASP A 201 22.45 15.83 -7.24
CA ASP A 201 23.39 16.77 -6.63
C ASP A 201 24.85 16.30 -6.67
N HIS A 202 25.20 15.41 -7.60
CA HIS A 202 26.55 14.89 -7.76
C HIS A 202 27.28 15.51 -8.97
N PRO A 203 28.62 15.70 -8.95
CA PRO A 203 29.38 16.23 -10.08
C PRO A 203 29.22 15.45 -11.40
N GLN A 204 28.88 14.15 -11.34
CA GLN A 204 28.57 13.36 -12.55
C GLN A 204 27.29 13.86 -13.23
N MET A 205 26.29 14.33 -12.47
CA MET A 205 25.09 14.93 -13.06
C MET A 205 25.46 16.20 -13.83
N ALA A 206 26.38 17.01 -13.27
CA ALA A 206 26.90 18.20 -13.96
C ALA A 206 27.54 17.86 -15.31
N ARG A 207 28.34 16.79 -15.35
CA ARG A 207 28.95 16.28 -16.59
C ARG A 207 27.88 15.85 -17.59
N LYS A 208 26.91 15.04 -17.17
CA LYS A 208 25.85 14.53 -18.05
C LYS A 208 24.98 15.64 -18.61
N LEU A 209 24.59 16.62 -17.80
CA LEU A 209 23.82 17.78 -18.28
C LEU A 209 24.61 18.63 -19.29
N ALA A 210 25.92 18.80 -19.09
CA ALA A 210 26.77 19.51 -20.05
C ALA A 210 26.91 18.77 -21.39
N GLU A 211 26.94 17.43 -21.36
CA GLU A 211 26.91 16.60 -22.58
C GLU A 211 25.59 16.71 -23.33
N VAL A 212 24.46 16.68 -22.61
CA VAL A 212 23.14 16.92 -23.20
C VAL A 212 23.06 18.33 -23.81
N ASP A 213 23.54 19.36 -23.12
CA ASP A 213 23.57 20.74 -23.65
C ASP A 213 24.40 20.84 -24.93
N LEU A 214 25.55 20.15 -24.98
CA LEU A 214 26.39 20.07 -26.18
C LEU A 214 25.68 19.36 -27.35
N LEU A 215 24.95 18.27 -27.07
CA LEU A 215 24.15 17.60 -28.10
C LEU A 215 23.03 18.50 -28.61
N VAL A 216 22.30 19.18 -27.72
CA VAL A 216 21.28 20.17 -28.09
C VAL A 216 21.89 21.27 -28.96
N ARG A 217 23.10 21.75 -28.62
CA ARG A 217 23.84 22.69 -29.46
C ARG A 217 24.12 22.14 -30.86
N ASN A 218 24.63 20.91 -30.96
CA ASN A 218 24.95 20.28 -32.23
C ASN A 218 23.73 20.08 -33.13
N ILE A 219 22.58 19.71 -32.55
CA ILE A 219 21.30 19.59 -33.26
C ILE A 219 20.83 20.97 -33.74
N THR A 220 20.79 21.95 -32.84
CA THR A 220 20.24 23.28 -33.14
C THR A 220 21.05 24.06 -34.17
N HIS A 221 22.37 23.84 -34.27
CA HIS A 221 23.20 24.40 -35.35
C HIS A 221 22.85 23.88 -36.75
N GLN A 222 22.24 22.69 -36.85
CA GLN A 222 21.86 22.05 -38.11
C GLN A 222 20.35 22.12 -38.38
N LEU A 223 19.59 22.73 -37.49
CA LEU A 223 18.14 22.82 -37.59
C LEU A 223 17.74 23.79 -38.71
N ASP A 224 17.02 23.29 -39.72
CA ASP A 224 16.47 24.14 -40.77
C ASP A 224 15.06 24.64 -40.46
N ASN A 225 14.57 25.58 -41.27
CA ASN A 225 13.27 26.21 -41.05
C ASN A 225 12.09 25.23 -41.10
N ASP A 226 12.26 24.02 -41.62
CA ASP A 226 11.19 23.04 -41.79
C ASP A 226 11.25 21.87 -40.78
N THR A 227 12.13 22.02 -39.78
CA THR A 227 12.33 21.06 -38.72
C THR A 227 12.09 21.72 -37.36
N ILE A 228 11.36 21.03 -36.49
CA ILE A 228 11.17 21.40 -35.09
C ILE A 228 11.88 20.39 -34.18
N LEU A 229 12.49 20.87 -33.10
CA LEU A 229 13.16 20.05 -32.09
C LEU A 229 12.36 20.09 -30.79
N PHE A 230 12.11 18.92 -30.22
CA PHE A 230 11.63 18.72 -28.86
C PHE A 230 12.73 18.05 -28.04
N VAL A 231 13.16 18.68 -26.94
CA VAL A 231 14.02 18.08 -25.92
C VAL A 231 13.15 17.91 -24.68
N LEU A 232 12.89 16.68 -24.27
CA LEU A 232 11.93 16.39 -23.20
C LEU A 232 12.42 15.34 -22.22
N GLY A 233 12.02 15.49 -20.97
CA GLY A 233 12.05 14.43 -19.97
C GLY A 233 10.77 13.60 -20.01
N ASP A 234 10.91 12.30 -19.82
CA ASP A 234 9.80 11.37 -19.65
C ASP A 234 9.28 11.35 -18.20
N HIS A 235 10.14 11.63 -17.22
CA HIS A 235 9.79 11.93 -15.83
C HIS A 235 10.83 12.87 -15.17
N GLY A 236 10.58 13.23 -13.90
CA GLY A 236 11.56 13.82 -13.00
C GLY A 236 12.26 12.76 -12.15
N MET A 237 12.88 13.17 -11.04
CA MET A 237 13.50 12.26 -10.07
C MET A 237 13.57 12.89 -8.68
N THR A 238 13.53 12.06 -7.65
CA THR A 238 13.76 12.48 -6.26
C THR A 238 15.21 12.94 -6.03
N ARG A 239 15.50 13.44 -4.82
CA ARG A 239 16.87 13.81 -4.41
C ARG A 239 17.83 12.63 -4.33
N THR A 240 17.32 11.40 -4.24
CA THR A 240 18.12 10.17 -4.27
C THR A 240 18.20 9.57 -5.68
N GLY A 241 17.58 10.21 -6.67
CA GLY A 241 17.53 9.71 -8.05
C GLY A 241 16.41 8.70 -8.32
N ASP A 242 15.57 8.38 -7.33
CA ASP A 242 14.45 7.46 -7.52
C ASP A 242 13.30 8.11 -8.31
N HIS A 243 12.51 7.27 -9.00
CA HIS A 243 11.28 7.61 -9.71
C HIS A 243 10.30 6.41 -9.73
N GLY A 244 9.07 6.61 -10.23
CA GLY A 244 8.01 5.61 -10.35
C GLY A 244 6.73 5.95 -9.57
N GLY A 245 6.79 6.93 -8.67
CA GLY A 245 5.66 7.44 -7.89
C GLY A 245 4.97 8.66 -8.50
N ASP A 246 4.25 9.41 -7.65
CA ASP A 246 3.48 10.62 -7.96
C ASP A 246 4.00 11.86 -7.21
N SER A 247 5.19 11.80 -6.61
CA SER A 247 5.73 12.94 -5.88
C SER A 247 6.03 14.11 -6.82
N ALA A 248 5.97 15.33 -6.29
CA ALA A 248 6.21 16.54 -7.08
C ALA A 248 7.56 16.52 -7.82
N ALA A 249 8.60 15.94 -7.23
CA ALA A 249 9.92 15.83 -7.86
C ALA A 249 9.97 14.79 -8.99
N GLU A 250 9.15 13.74 -8.90
CA GLU A 250 9.09 12.66 -9.90
C GLU A 250 8.22 13.02 -11.10
N VAL A 251 7.19 13.86 -10.92
CA VAL A 251 6.32 14.31 -12.02
C VAL A 251 6.85 15.54 -12.76
N ASP A 252 7.82 16.25 -12.18
CA ASP A 252 8.34 17.53 -12.68
C ASP A 252 9.45 17.37 -13.73
N ALA A 253 9.06 16.99 -14.94
CA ALA A 253 9.97 16.86 -16.09
C ALA A 253 10.11 18.20 -16.86
N GLY A 254 11.15 18.31 -17.68
CA GLY A 254 11.42 19.48 -18.52
C GLY A 254 10.97 19.28 -19.97
N LEU A 255 10.51 20.35 -20.61
CA LEU A 255 10.34 20.41 -22.07
C LEU A 255 10.96 21.68 -22.63
N LEU A 256 11.81 21.54 -23.65
CA LEU A 256 12.33 22.60 -24.50
C LEU A 256 11.91 22.35 -25.96
N VAL A 257 11.30 23.35 -26.57
CA VAL A 257 10.93 23.36 -27.99
C VAL A 257 11.80 24.38 -28.72
N VAL A 258 12.45 23.97 -29.81
CA VAL A 258 13.29 24.85 -30.64
C VAL A 258 12.86 24.72 -32.10
N SER A 259 12.70 25.85 -32.78
CA SER A 259 12.28 25.87 -34.19
C SER A 259 13.22 26.73 -35.05
N GLY A 260 13.50 26.27 -36.28
CA GLY A 260 14.22 27.08 -37.26
C GLY A 260 13.45 28.33 -37.70
N ARG A 261 12.11 28.33 -37.59
CA ARG A 261 11.26 29.49 -37.88
C ARG A 261 10.67 30.11 -36.60
N PRO A 262 10.26 31.39 -36.62
CA PRO A 262 9.64 32.01 -35.44
C PRO A 262 8.37 31.27 -34.99
N LEU A 263 8.28 31.00 -33.69
CA LEU A 263 7.10 30.46 -33.02
C LEU A 263 5.99 31.54 -32.97
N PRO A 264 4.73 31.22 -33.29
CA PRO A 264 3.65 32.19 -33.50
C PRO A 264 3.17 33.00 -32.28
N ALA A 265 3.69 32.74 -31.08
CA ALA A 265 3.24 33.38 -29.85
C ALA A 265 4.42 33.75 -28.95
N ALA A 266 5.18 34.78 -29.34
CA ALA A 266 6.08 35.49 -28.42
C ALA A 266 5.34 36.54 -27.56
N THR A 267 4.07 36.83 -27.87
CA THR A 267 3.31 37.95 -27.29
C THR A 267 2.09 37.55 -26.43
N ALA A 268 1.75 36.25 -26.36
CA ALA A 268 0.74 35.73 -25.42
C ALA A 268 1.47 35.07 -24.24
N ALA A 269 0.99 35.31 -23.01
CA ALA A 269 1.54 34.67 -21.82
C ALA A 269 1.49 33.14 -21.97
N ARG A 270 2.65 32.53 -22.21
CA ARG A 270 2.77 31.07 -22.28
C ARG A 270 2.56 30.52 -20.87
N PRO A 271 1.81 29.43 -20.69
CA PRO A 271 1.67 28.83 -19.38
C PRO A 271 2.99 28.20 -18.94
N ASP A 272 3.25 28.26 -17.64
CA ASP A 272 4.48 27.73 -17.06
C ASP A 272 4.56 26.20 -17.13
N ALA A 273 3.40 25.52 -17.13
CA ALA A 273 3.29 24.07 -17.10
C ALA A 273 2.33 23.52 -18.15
N ILE A 274 2.70 22.40 -18.75
CA ILE A 274 1.88 21.63 -19.68
C ILE A 274 1.93 20.13 -19.30
N PRO A 275 0.80 19.41 -19.33
CA PRO A 275 0.77 17.96 -19.18
C PRO A 275 1.51 17.22 -20.30
N GLN A 276 2.13 16.08 -20.00
CA GLN A 276 2.81 15.25 -21.02
C GLN A 276 1.87 14.75 -22.12
N VAL A 277 0.63 14.45 -21.74
CA VAL A 277 -0.41 13.97 -22.66
C VAL A 277 -0.68 14.96 -23.81
N ASP A 278 -0.42 16.25 -23.61
CA ASP A 278 -0.60 17.29 -24.64
C ASP A 278 0.45 17.22 -25.76
N LEU A 279 1.56 16.49 -25.59
CA LEU A 279 2.61 16.37 -26.60
C LEU A 279 2.08 15.71 -27.88
N VAL A 280 1.37 14.59 -27.74
CA VAL A 280 0.92 13.75 -28.85
C VAL A 280 0.02 14.47 -29.85
N PRO A 281 -1.07 15.15 -29.44
CA PRO A 281 -1.94 15.85 -30.37
C PRO A 281 -1.24 17.10 -30.93
N THR A 282 -0.35 17.72 -30.15
CA THR A 282 0.45 18.88 -30.59
C THR A 282 1.44 18.51 -31.68
N LEU A 283 2.21 17.43 -31.49
CA LEU A 283 3.14 16.90 -32.48
C LEU A 283 2.40 16.49 -33.76
N SER A 284 1.25 15.83 -33.62
CA SER A 284 0.42 15.42 -34.75
C SER A 284 -0.05 16.63 -35.55
N ALA A 285 -0.58 17.66 -34.90
CA ALA A 285 -1.02 18.89 -35.56
C ALA A 285 0.13 19.66 -36.22
N LEU A 286 1.31 19.71 -35.61
CA LEU A 286 2.49 20.39 -36.17
C LEU A 286 3.02 19.70 -37.42
N LEU A 287 2.93 18.37 -37.48
CA LEU A 287 3.37 17.55 -38.62
C LEU A 287 2.26 17.28 -39.65
N GLY A 288 1.03 17.75 -39.38
CA GLY A 288 -0.14 17.46 -40.22
C GLY A 288 -0.53 15.98 -40.26
N LEU A 289 -0.24 15.26 -39.17
CA LEU A 289 -0.63 13.87 -38.97
C LEU A 289 -2.01 13.78 -38.31
N PRO A 290 -2.78 12.71 -38.55
CA PRO A 290 -3.95 12.42 -37.73
C PRO A 290 -3.55 12.27 -36.25
N ILE A 291 -4.39 12.79 -35.35
CA ILE A 291 -4.19 12.64 -33.90
C ILE A 291 -4.53 11.19 -33.54
N PRO A 292 -3.64 10.46 -32.82
CA PRO A 292 -3.89 9.08 -32.42
C PRO A 292 -5.25 8.88 -31.75
N PHE A 293 -5.93 7.81 -32.12
CA PHE A 293 -7.33 7.60 -31.74
C PHE A 293 -7.58 7.60 -30.23
N SER A 294 -6.66 7.05 -29.43
CA SER A 294 -6.78 6.95 -27.96
C SER A 294 -6.25 8.17 -27.20
N ASN A 295 -5.82 9.22 -27.91
CA ASN A 295 -5.28 10.42 -27.29
C ASN A 295 -6.35 11.15 -26.44
N LEU A 296 -5.97 11.62 -25.26
CA LEU A 296 -6.78 12.44 -24.35
C LEU A 296 -6.20 13.84 -24.14
N GLY A 297 -5.02 14.13 -24.68
CA GLY A 297 -4.37 15.43 -24.54
C GLY A 297 -5.00 16.52 -25.39
N THR A 298 -4.62 17.76 -25.08
CA THR A 298 -5.06 18.97 -25.79
C THR A 298 -3.95 19.53 -26.68
N VAL A 299 -4.28 19.95 -27.90
CA VAL A 299 -3.33 20.63 -28.79
C VAL A 299 -2.88 21.96 -28.18
N ARG A 300 -1.56 22.16 -28.11
CA ARG A 300 -0.92 23.44 -27.72
C ARG A 300 -0.98 24.44 -28.88
N ALA A 301 -2.13 25.09 -29.01
CA ALA A 301 -2.42 26.03 -30.10
C ALA A 301 -1.46 27.23 -30.16
N GLU A 302 -0.80 27.58 -29.06
CA GLU A 302 0.22 28.63 -29.02
C GLU A 302 1.45 28.33 -29.88
N LEU A 303 1.74 27.05 -30.14
CA LEU A 303 2.83 26.61 -31.02
C LEU A 303 2.44 26.61 -32.51
N LEU A 304 1.15 26.73 -32.81
CA LEU A 304 0.60 26.71 -34.17
C LEU A 304 0.37 28.12 -34.74
N PRO A 305 0.56 28.31 -36.06
CA PRO A 305 0.21 29.56 -36.75
C PRO A 305 -1.25 29.93 -36.49
N ALA A 306 -1.57 31.22 -36.39
CA ALA A 306 -2.92 31.68 -36.04
C ALA A 306 -4.02 31.05 -36.91
N ALA A 307 -3.77 30.88 -38.20
CA ALA A 307 -4.70 30.25 -39.15
C ALA A 307 -4.97 28.76 -38.87
N LEU A 308 -4.06 28.06 -38.20
CA LEU A 308 -4.15 26.62 -37.93
C LEU A 308 -4.67 26.29 -36.52
N ARG A 309 -4.76 27.28 -35.63
CA ARG A 309 -5.19 27.06 -34.22
C ARG A 309 -6.60 26.48 -34.12
N ALA A 310 -7.59 27.13 -34.72
CA ALA A 310 -8.97 26.68 -34.69
C ALA A 310 -9.18 25.34 -35.41
N PRO A 311 -8.62 25.11 -36.62
CA PRO A 311 -8.66 23.80 -37.27
C PRO A 311 -8.06 22.67 -36.42
N ALA A 312 -6.91 22.91 -35.77
CA ALA A 312 -6.24 21.90 -34.96
C ALA A 312 -7.00 21.55 -33.68
N LEU A 313 -7.51 22.55 -32.97
CA LEU A 313 -8.37 22.33 -31.80
C LEU A 313 -9.67 21.60 -32.19
N ALA A 314 -10.27 21.95 -33.34
CA ALA A 314 -11.45 21.25 -33.84
C ALA A 314 -11.14 19.78 -34.19
N ALA A 315 -9.98 19.49 -34.79
CA ALA A 315 -9.55 18.13 -35.07
C ALA A 315 -9.34 17.32 -33.77
N ASN A 316 -8.73 17.93 -32.76
CA ASN A 316 -8.52 17.31 -31.45
C ASN A 316 -9.82 17.02 -30.72
N VAL A 317 -10.76 17.97 -30.66
CA VAL A 317 -12.09 17.75 -30.07
C VAL A 317 -12.83 16.63 -30.79
N ARG A 318 -12.82 16.60 -32.13
CA ARG A 318 -13.45 15.53 -32.91
C ARG A 318 -12.83 14.15 -32.62
N GLN A 319 -11.51 14.07 -32.50
CA GLN A 319 -10.81 12.83 -32.16
C GLN A 319 -11.22 12.34 -30.76
N VAL A 320 -11.19 13.21 -29.75
CA VAL A 320 -11.58 12.86 -28.37
C VAL A 320 -13.05 12.45 -28.30
N ASP A 321 -13.93 13.18 -28.96
CA ASP A 321 -15.37 12.88 -29.04
C ASP A 321 -15.63 11.52 -29.74
N ALA A 322 -14.89 11.21 -30.81
CA ALA A 322 -14.94 9.89 -31.44
C ALA A 322 -14.44 8.77 -30.52
N TYR A 323 -13.40 9.03 -29.73
CA TYR A 323 -12.86 8.09 -28.74
C TYR A 323 -13.87 7.83 -27.61
N LEU A 324 -14.45 8.87 -27.02
CA LEU A 324 -15.44 8.76 -25.93
C LEU A 324 -16.71 8.03 -26.37
N ARG A 325 -17.23 8.31 -27.57
CA ARG A 325 -18.37 7.56 -28.13
C ARG A 325 -18.09 6.07 -28.30
N ARG A 326 -16.83 5.66 -28.46
CA ARG A 326 -16.44 4.25 -28.54
C ARG A 326 -16.38 3.58 -27.16
N LEU A 327 -16.15 4.36 -26.10
CA LEU A 327 -16.10 3.91 -24.71
C LEU A 327 -17.50 3.87 -24.05
N GLU A 328 -18.39 4.79 -24.40
CA GLU A 328 -19.76 4.88 -23.88
C GLU A 328 -20.73 3.87 -24.53
N TRP A 329 -20.73 2.64 -24.00
CA TRP A 329 -21.82 1.63 -24.02
C TRP A 329 -22.10 0.80 -25.31
N PRO A 330 -22.23 -0.55 -25.20
CA PRO A 330 -22.89 -1.38 -26.21
C PRO A 330 -24.41 -1.19 -26.12
N GLN A 331 -24.98 -0.42 -27.04
CA GLN A 331 -26.42 -0.14 -27.14
C GLN A 331 -27.32 -1.37 -26.84
N PRO A 332 -28.38 -1.23 -26.01
CA PRO A 332 -29.36 -2.31 -25.81
C PRO A 332 -30.15 -2.57 -27.12
N PRO A 333 -30.56 -3.81 -27.42
CA PRO A 333 -31.18 -4.11 -28.70
C PRO A 333 -32.69 -3.79 -28.70
N GLY A 334 -33.09 -2.94 -29.64
CA GLY A 334 -34.47 -2.73 -30.10
C GLY A 334 -34.45 -1.57 -31.09
N GLY A 335 -34.16 -1.73 -32.38
CA GLY A 335 -34.81 -2.47 -33.46
C GLY A 335 -34.40 -1.70 -34.75
N SER A 336 -34.10 -2.26 -35.91
CA SER A 336 -34.57 -3.45 -36.60
C SER A 336 -33.54 -3.82 -37.68
N GLY A 337 -33.38 -5.12 -37.97
CA GLY A 337 -32.88 -5.55 -39.30
C GLY A 337 -31.70 -6.52 -39.38
N ARG A 338 -31.99 -7.81 -39.17
CA ARG A 338 -31.41 -9.01 -39.85
C ARG A 338 -30.11 -9.68 -39.30
N ARG A 339 -30.37 -10.62 -38.37
CA ARG A 339 -29.98 -12.07 -38.29
C ARG A 339 -28.65 -12.57 -38.89
N CYS A 340 -27.83 -13.23 -38.07
CA CYS A 340 -27.58 -14.70 -38.00
C CYS A 340 -26.45 -14.98 -36.97
N ALA A 341 -26.73 -15.54 -35.79
CA ALA A 341 -26.79 -16.97 -35.43
C ALA A 341 -25.43 -17.63 -35.03
N ALA A 342 -25.22 -17.67 -33.70
CA ALA A 342 -24.84 -18.82 -32.86
C ALA A 342 -23.43 -19.47 -32.87
N ALA A 343 -23.08 -19.90 -31.64
CA ALA A 343 -22.10 -20.91 -31.19
C ALA A 343 -20.62 -20.47 -31.19
N GLY A 344 -19.81 -20.65 -30.15
CA GLY A 344 -19.92 -21.48 -28.95
C GLY A 344 -18.81 -22.55 -28.93
N ARG A 345 -17.88 -22.44 -27.96
CA ARG A 345 -17.09 -23.50 -27.26
C ARG A 345 -15.55 -23.46 -27.37
N ARG A 346 -14.96 -23.39 -26.16
CA ARG A 346 -13.88 -24.21 -25.55
C ARG A 346 -12.77 -24.79 -26.45
N ALA A 347 -11.51 -24.57 -26.03
CA ALA A 347 -10.45 -25.57 -26.11
C ALA A 347 -9.55 -25.52 -24.86
N THR A 348 -9.59 -26.60 -24.09
CA THR A 348 -8.58 -27.05 -23.10
C THR A 348 -7.59 -27.99 -23.79
N VAL A 349 -6.35 -28.11 -23.28
CA VAL A 349 -5.48 -29.32 -23.09
C VAL A 349 -4.00 -28.85 -23.06
N LEU A 350 -3.19 -28.95 -21.98
CA LEU A 350 -2.60 -30.06 -21.17
C LEU A 350 -1.27 -30.64 -21.70
N GLY A 351 -0.25 -30.67 -20.81
CA GLY A 351 0.95 -31.55 -20.82
C GLY A 351 2.25 -30.83 -21.22
N ALA A 352 3.45 -31.04 -20.64
CA ALA A 352 3.98 -31.92 -19.61
C ALA A 352 5.36 -31.32 -19.17
N GLN A 353 5.64 -31.07 -17.89
CA GLN A 353 6.41 -31.94 -16.97
C GLN A 353 7.82 -32.40 -17.44
N ARG A 354 8.89 -31.90 -16.77
CA ARG A 354 9.89 -32.62 -15.92
C ARG A 354 11.35 -32.14 -16.09
N GLY A 355 12.05 -32.06 -14.96
CA GLY A 355 13.50 -31.90 -14.87
C GLY A 355 13.97 -31.50 -13.46
N VAL A 356 14.10 -32.49 -12.58
CA VAL A 356 14.66 -32.40 -11.21
C VAL A 356 16.15 -32.76 -11.28
N LEU A 357 17.04 -32.07 -10.56
CA LEU A 357 18.03 -32.66 -9.63
C LEU A 357 19.08 -31.65 -9.10
N LEU A 358 19.27 -31.70 -7.77
CA LEU A 358 20.53 -31.65 -6.97
C LEU A 358 21.49 -30.44 -7.15
N VAL A 359 22.02 -29.77 -6.12
CA VAL A 359 22.80 -30.27 -4.97
C VAL A 359 22.78 -29.25 -3.80
N THR A 360 22.51 -29.71 -2.57
CA THR A 360 23.08 -29.19 -1.30
C THR A 360 24.06 -30.26 -0.79
N PRO A 361 25.16 -29.96 -0.06
CA PRO A 361 25.11 -29.61 1.40
C PRO A 361 26.32 -28.75 1.91
N LEU A 362 26.39 -28.16 3.12
CA LEU A 362 26.77 -28.75 4.43
C LEU A 362 26.88 -27.65 5.54
N LEU A 363 26.31 -27.96 6.74
CA LEU A 363 26.75 -27.69 8.15
C LEU A 363 26.92 -26.21 8.64
N ALA A 364 26.29 -25.65 9.68
CA ALA A 364 26.00 -26.02 11.10
C ALA A 364 27.27 -26.49 11.87
N ALA A 365 27.80 -25.94 12.97
CA ALA A 365 27.40 -25.16 14.16
C ALA A 365 28.70 -25.02 15.04
N PRO A 366 28.75 -24.63 16.34
CA PRO A 366 28.12 -23.55 17.13
C PRO A 366 29.12 -22.77 18.08
N ALA A 367 28.59 -21.70 18.70
CA ALA A 367 28.80 -21.22 20.09
C ALA A 367 30.16 -20.63 20.61
N LEU A 368 30.03 -19.44 21.22
CA LEU A 368 30.70 -18.90 22.42
C LEU A 368 32.23 -18.69 22.41
N ALA A 369 32.65 -17.42 22.34
CA ALA A 369 33.50 -16.72 23.33
C ALA A 369 34.06 -15.41 22.76
N VAL A 370 34.27 -14.42 23.63
CA VAL A 370 34.91 -13.10 23.38
C VAL A 370 33.99 -12.13 22.64
N GLY A 371 33.64 -10.94 23.11
CA GLY A 371 34.25 -9.97 24.02
C GLY A 371 33.87 -8.61 23.42
N TRP A 372 33.41 -7.68 24.26
CA TRP A 372 32.79 -6.41 23.87
C TRP A 372 33.55 -5.61 22.78
N GLN A 373 32.85 -5.21 21.71
CA GLN A 373 32.98 -3.95 20.94
C GLN A 373 32.25 -4.09 19.58
N LEU A 374 30.97 -3.72 19.47
CA LEU A 374 30.24 -3.75 18.19
C LEU A 374 29.22 -2.60 18.08
N ASP A 375 29.70 -1.38 17.87
CA ASP A 375 28.86 -0.22 17.50
C ASP A 375 28.56 -0.12 15.99
N ALA A 376 28.99 -1.11 15.18
CA ALA A 376 28.72 -1.12 13.74
C ALA A 376 28.11 -2.43 13.19
N ALA A 377 28.19 -3.55 13.94
CA ALA A 377 27.71 -4.85 13.45
C ALA A 377 26.29 -5.22 13.91
N ALA A 378 25.73 -4.57 14.92
CA ALA A 378 24.37 -4.82 15.39
C ALA A 378 23.27 -4.67 14.30
N PRO A 379 23.28 -3.63 13.44
CA PRO A 379 22.28 -3.53 12.38
C PRO A 379 22.50 -4.59 11.28
N VAL A 380 23.75 -4.91 10.95
CA VAL A 380 24.08 -5.95 9.96
C VAL A 380 23.69 -7.34 10.47
N LEU A 381 23.98 -7.64 11.73
CA LEU A 381 23.58 -8.88 12.38
C LEU A 381 22.06 -8.99 12.52
N ALA A 382 21.36 -7.90 12.85
CA ALA A 382 19.90 -7.86 12.87
C ALA A 382 19.30 -8.08 11.47
N LEU A 383 19.90 -7.49 10.43
CA LEU A 383 19.51 -7.68 9.03
C LEU A 383 19.76 -9.12 8.58
N LEU A 384 20.89 -9.71 8.95
CA LEU A 384 21.26 -11.09 8.65
C LEU A 384 20.39 -12.09 9.41
N LEU A 385 20.03 -11.81 10.66
CA LEU A 385 19.10 -12.61 11.45
C LEU A 385 17.67 -12.49 10.91
N ALA A 386 17.25 -11.31 10.45
CA ALA A 386 15.97 -11.12 9.77
C ALA A 386 15.94 -11.84 8.42
N ALA A 387 17.00 -11.74 7.62
CA ALA A 387 17.13 -12.45 6.35
C ALA A 387 17.18 -13.98 6.56
N ALA A 388 17.88 -14.45 7.59
CA ALA A 388 17.92 -15.87 7.95
C ALA A 388 16.56 -16.36 8.48
N ALA A 389 15.85 -15.55 9.26
CA ALA A 389 14.49 -15.87 9.73
C ALA A 389 13.49 -15.90 8.57
N VAL A 390 13.57 -14.96 7.61
CA VAL A 390 12.77 -14.96 6.38
C VAL A 390 13.09 -16.18 5.54
N THR A 391 14.36 -16.52 5.37
CA THR A 391 14.80 -17.68 4.58
C THR A 391 14.42 -19.00 5.24
N ALA A 392 14.50 -19.10 6.57
CA ALA A 392 14.01 -20.23 7.35
C ALA A 392 12.48 -20.34 7.27
N THR A 393 11.76 -19.21 7.29
CA THR A 393 10.30 -19.18 7.15
C THR A 393 9.88 -19.60 5.74
N VAL A 394 10.56 -19.12 4.70
CA VAL A 394 10.39 -19.54 3.30
C VAL A 394 10.72 -21.03 3.14
N GLY A 395 11.78 -21.52 3.79
CA GLY A 395 12.16 -22.94 3.79
C GLY A 395 11.16 -23.84 4.50
N VAL A 396 10.64 -23.43 5.66
CA VAL A 396 9.57 -24.12 6.39
C VAL A 396 8.27 -24.07 5.59
N CYS A 397 7.93 -22.94 4.98
CA CYS A 397 6.78 -22.79 4.09
C CYS A 397 6.91 -23.67 2.83
N ALA A 398 8.10 -23.81 2.24
CA ALA A 398 8.34 -24.67 1.09
C ALA A 398 8.30 -26.17 1.44
N LEU A 399 8.85 -26.57 2.59
CA LEU A 399 8.75 -27.94 3.12
C LEU A 399 7.30 -28.28 3.50
N ARG A 400 6.58 -27.31 4.08
CA ARG A 400 5.14 -27.41 4.38
C ARG A 400 4.32 -27.46 3.09
N LEU A 401 4.66 -26.67 2.07
CA LEU A 401 4.01 -26.67 0.75
C LEU A 401 4.20 -28.03 0.07
N ARG A 402 5.39 -28.63 0.13
CA ARG A 402 5.63 -29.99 -0.36
C ARG A 402 4.77 -31.02 0.39
N SER A 403 4.73 -30.95 1.72
CA SER A 403 3.88 -31.85 2.52
C SER A 403 2.38 -31.62 2.33
N ALA A 404 1.96 -30.37 2.11
CA ALA A 404 0.60 -29.96 1.88
C ALA A 404 0.13 -30.35 0.47
N VAL A 405 0.97 -30.19 -0.56
CA VAL A 405 0.71 -30.61 -1.95
C VAL A 405 0.68 -32.13 -2.06
N VAL A 406 1.59 -32.85 -1.42
CA VAL A 406 1.55 -34.32 -1.34
C VAL A 406 0.31 -34.82 -0.58
N ALA A 407 -0.14 -34.09 0.44
CA ALA A 407 -1.40 -34.37 1.13
C ALA A 407 -2.64 -33.96 0.30
N LEU A 408 -2.55 -32.89 -0.52
CA LEU A 408 -3.62 -32.36 -1.39
C LEU A 408 -3.93 -33.34 -2.53
N VAL A 409 -2.88 -33.92 -3.11
CA VAL A 409 -2.95 -34.83 -4.26
C VAL A 409 -3.30 -36.26 -3.82
N GLY A 410 -3.11 -36.60 -2.53
CA GLY A 410 -3.11 -38.00 -2.06
C GLY A 410 -4.37 -38.55 -1.38
N ARG A 411 -5.43 -37.77 -1.04
CA ARG A 411 -6.57 -38.33 -0.26
C ARG A 411 -7.97 -37.82 -0.63
N ARG A 412 -8.87 -38.77 -0.95
CA ARG A 412 -10.34 -38.63 -0.92
C ARG A 412 -10.80 -38.41 0.53
N GLY A 413 -11.22 -37.21 0.90
CA GLY A 413 -11.79 -36.94 2.23
C GLY A 413 -11.76 -35.49 2.72
N TRP A 414 -11.80 -34.51 1.82
CA TRP A 414 -11.88 -33.10 2.20
C TRP A 414 -13.23 -32.81 2.89
N PRO A 415 -13.27 -32.32 4.14
CA PRO A 415 -14.53 -31.82 4.70
C PRO A 415 -14.97 -30.62 3.86
N ARG A 416 -16.14 -30.71 3.21
CA ARG A 416 -16.69 -29.59 2.45
C ARG A 416 -16.84 -28.40 3.40
N PRO A 417 -16.21 -27.24 3.12
CA PRO A 417 -16.39 -26.07 3.96
C PRO A 417 -17.87 -25.68 3.96
N GLY A 418 -18.38 -25.23 5.11
CA GLY A 418 -19.70 -24.62 5.16
C GLY A 418 -19.76 -23.33 4.31
N PRO A 419 -20.95 -22.74 4.11
CA PRO A 419 -21.14 -21.57 3.23
C PRO A 419 -20.17 -20.41 3.54
N ARG A 420 -19.94 -20.12 4.82
CA ARG A 420 -18.98 -19.10 5.28
C ARG A 420 -17.53 -19.43 4.90
N GLY A 421 -17.13 -20.69 5.09
CA GLY A 421 -15.81 -21.16 4.70
C GLY A 421 -15.60 -21.18 3.19
N VAL A 422 -16.64 -21.35 2.38
CA VAL A 422 -16.55 -21.20 0.92
C VAL A 422 -16.26 -19.75 0.55
N VAL A 423 -17.00 -18.79 1.12
CA VAL A 423 -16.76 -17.36 0.88
C VAL A 423 -15.36 -16.97 1.35
N ALA A 424 -14.94 -17.38 2.53
CA ALA A 424 -13.59 -17.12 3.03
C ALA A 424 -12.48 -17.70 2.13
N SER A 425 -12.71 -18.86 1.49
CA SER A 425 -11.83 -19.42 0.46
C SER A 425 -11.75 -18.56 -0.78
N LEU A 426 -12.89 -18.08 -1.26
CA LEU A 426 -12.91 -17.22 -2.43
C LEU A 426 -12.21 -15.89 -2.14
N LEU A 427 -12.43 -15.29 -0.97
CA LEU A 427 -11.77 -14.06 -0.56
C LEU A 427 -10.24 -14.22 -0.48
N LEU A 428 -9.75 -15.28 0.18
CA LEU A 428 -8.31 -15.57 0.21
C LEU A 428 -7.72 -15.87 -1.17
N LEU A 429 -8.46 -16.56 -2.05
CA LEU A 429 -8.01 -16.81 -3.41
C LEU A 429 -7.98 -15.53 -4.24
N VAL A 430 -8.94 -14.63 -4.06
CA VAL A 430 -8.96 -13.31 -4.71
C VAL A 430 -7.78 -12.47 -4.21
N HIS A 431 -7.54 -12.42 -2.90
CA HIS A 431 -6.39 -11.75 -2.29
C HIS A 431 -5.05 -12.42 -2.70
N GLY A 432 -5.03 -13.74 -2.89
CA GLY A 432 -3.84 -14.44 -3.36
C GLY A 432 -3.53 -14.23 -4.84
N ALA A 433 -4.57 -14.36 -5.68
CA ALA A 433 -4.49 -14.17 -7.12
C ALA A 433 -4.16 -12.71 -7.47
N SER A 434 -4.53 -11.79 -6.59
CA SER A 434 -4.25 -10.39 -6.80
C SER A 434 -2.78 -10.02 -6.64
N PHE A 435 -1.97 -10.80 -5.91
CA PHE A 435 -0.52 -10.63 -5.90
C PHE A 435 0.13 -10.89 -7.26
N PHE A 436 -0.60 -11.40 -8.25
CA PHE A 436 -0.13 -11.50 -9.63
C PHE A 436 -0.50 -10.27 -10.47
N SER A 437 -1.18 -9.27 -9.90
CA SER A 437 -1.60 -8.04 -10.56
C SER A 437 -0.87 -6.84 -9.96
N ASN A 438 -0.03 -6.18 -10.77
CA ASN A 438 0.59 -4.90 -10.39
C ASN A 438 -0.46 -3.82 -10.09
N SER A 439 -1.58 -3.83 -10.81
CA SER A 439 -2.72 -2.92 -10.60
C SER A 439 -3.33 -3.06 -9.21
N PHE A 440 -3.30 -4.29 -8.69
CA PHE A 440 -3.75 -4.56 -7.34
C PHE A 440 -2.76 -4.08 -6.29
N THR A 441 -1.45 -4.10 -6.55
CA THR A 441 -0.48 -3.49 -5.61
C THR A 441 -0.70 -1.99 -5.44
N VAL A 442 -1.21 -1.31 -6.48
CA VAL A 442 -1.54 0.13 -6.43
C VAL A 442 -2.93 0.42 -5.85
N SER A 443 -3.87 -0.54 -5.91
CA SER A 443 -5.24 -0.42 -5.35
C SER A 443 -5.50 -1.40 -4.19
N GLU A 444 -4.45 -1.84 -3.50
CA GLU A 444 -4.53 -2.90 -2.49
C GLU A 444 -5.40 -2.46 -1.31
N ASP A 445 -5.34 -1.17 -0.97
CA ASP A 445 -6.19 -0.50 -0.01
C ASP A 445 -7.69 -0.65 -0.35
N ARG A 446 -8.07 -0.43 -1.61
CA ARG A 446 -9.46 -0.49 -2.09
C ARG A 446 -9.99 -1.91 -2.04
N VAL A 447 -9.17 -2.87 -2.45
CA VAL A 447 -9.62 -4.26 -2.48
C VAL A 447 -9.62 -4.89 -1.10
N THR A 448 -8.64 -4.58 -0.25
CA THR A 448 -8.64 -5.01 1.15
C THR A 448 -9.89 -4.48 1.87
N ALA A 449 -10.31 -3.24 1.60
CA ALA A 449 -11.57 -2.72 2.12
C ALA A 449 -12.80 -3.51 1.59
N PHE A 450 -12.85 -3.81 0.28
CA PHE A 450 -13.92 -4.62 -0.31
C PHE A 450 -13.99 -6.04 0.28
N VAL A 451 -12.84 -6.70 0.39
CA VAL A 451 -12.71 -8.05 0.95
C VAL A 451 -13.11 -8.06 2.42
N THR A 452 -12.70 -7.05 3.20
CA THR A 452 -13.07 -6.89 4.62
C THR A 452 -14.58 -6.71 4.79
N VAL A 453 -15.22 -5.84 4.01
CA VAL A 453 -16.69 -5.67 4.04
C VAL A 453 -17.39 -6.98 3.66
N THR A 454 -16.89 -7.67 2.64
CA THR A 454 -17.48 -8.94 2.20
C THR A 454 -17.33 -10.04 3.26
N ALA A 455 -16.18 -10.09 3.95
CA ALA A 455 -15.95 -11.00 5.06
C ALA A 455 -16.92 -10.72 6.22
N LEU A 456 -17.12 -9.46 6.61
CA LEU A 456 -18.09 -9.06 7.65
C LEU A 456 -19.52 -9.50 7.27
N LEU A 457 -19.94 -9.24 6.03
CA LEU A 457 -21.29 -9.62 5.57
C LEU A 457 -21.47 -11.13 5.44
N ALA A 458 -20.42 -11.89 5.12
CA ALA A 458 -20.48 -13.35 5.03
C ALA A 458 -20.87 -14.02 6.36
N HIS A 459 -20.55 -13.40 7.49
CA HIS A 459 -21.01 -13.88 8.80
C HIS A 459 -22.53 -13.76 9.01
N LEU A 460 -23.26 -13.00 8.18
CA LEU A 460 -24.73 -12.96 8.20
C LEU A 460 -25.40 -14.12 7.46
N LEU A 461 -24.67 -14.95 6.70
CA LEU A 461 -25.25 -16.02 5.87
C LEU A 461 -26.18 -17.00 6.64
N PRO A 462 -25.86 -17.46 7.86
CA PRO A 462 -26.76 -18.32 8.64
C PRO A 462 -28.02 -17.61 9.17
N VAL A 463 -27.98 -16.28 9.33
CA VAL A 463 -29.16 -15.48 9.73
C VAL A 463 -30.20 -15.49 8.61
N ALA A 464 -29.76 -15.54 7.35
CA ALA A 464 -30.63 -15.64 6.17
C ALA A 464 -31.31 -17.02 6.00
N GLY A 465 -30.80 -18.07 6.65
CA GLY A 465 -31.29 -19.45 6.55
C GLY A 465 -32.45 -19.84 7.49
N GLY A 466 -32.91 -18.90 8.33
CA GLY A 466 -34.12 -19.05 9.16
C GLY A 466 -33.88 -19.36 10.64
N VAL A 467 -33.70 -18.32 11.48
CA VAL A 467 -34.07 -18.27 12.91
C VAL A 467 -34.30 -16.81 13.34
N ARG A 468 -35.44 -16.54 13.99
CA ARG A 468 -35.88 -15.33 14.73
C ARG A 468 -34.95 -14.10 14.74
N VAL A 469 -35.29 -13.10 13.92
CA VAL A 469 -34.68 -11.76 13.76
C VAL A 469 -34.32 -11.05 15.08
N ALA A 470 -35.08 -11.28 16.17
CA ALA A 470 -34.83 -10.63 17.46
C ALA A 470 -33.54 -11.10 18.17
N ARG A 471 -33.04 -12.32 17.89
CA ARG A 471 -31.78 -12.82 18.49
C ARG A 471 -30.53 -12.47 17.67
N SER A 472 -30.69 -11.92 16.47
CA SER A 472 -29.60 -11.59 15.53
C SER A 472 -29.33 -10.08 15.39
N LEU A 473 -30.08 -9.21 16.08
CA LEU A 473 -29.88 -7.75 16.05
C LEU A 473 -28.43 -7.32 16.32
N PRO A 474 -27.70 -7.90 17.31
CA PRO A 474 -26.32 -7.51 17.58
C PRO A 474 -25.36 -7.88 16.45
N GLN A 475 -25.60 -9.02 15.80
CA GLN A 475 -24.82 -9.48 14.64
C GLN A 475 -25.08 -8.59 13.43
N LEU A 476 -26.33 -8.17 13.21
CA LEU A 476 -26.68 -7.22 12.16
C LEU A 476 -26.02 -5.86 12.40
N VAL A 477 -26.11 -5.32 13.62
CA VAL A 477 -25.46 -4.04 13.98
C VAL A 477 -23.95 -4.14 13.82
N ALA A 478 -23.32 -5.25 14.25
CA ALA A 478 -21.88 -5.44 14.11
C ALA A 478 -21.43 -5.56 12.65
N ALA A 479 -22.16 -6.31 11.81
CA ALA A 479 -21.81 -6.50 10.40
C ALA A 479 -22.04 -5.22 9.56
N PHE A 480 -23.20 -4.58 9.67
CA PHE A 480 -23.50 -3.36 8.92
C PHE A 480 -22.74 -2.14 9.47
N GLY A 481 -22.67 -2.00 10.79
CA GLY A 481 -21.87 -0.96 11.44
C GLY A 481 -20.38 -1.11 11.13
N GLY A 482 -19.84 -2.33 11.18
CA GLY A 482 -18.48 -2.62 10.75
C GLY A 482 -18.25 -2.30 9.28
N GLY A 483 -19.17 -2.70 8.39
CA GLY A 483 -19.10 -2.37 6.96
C GLY A 483 -19.12 -0.86 6.68
N LEU A 484 -19.96 -0.11 7.39
CA LEU A 484 -20.01 1.36 7.31
C LEU A 484 -18.69 1.97 7.80
N LEU A 485 -18.15 1.50 8.92
CA LEU A 485 -16.89 1.98 9.47
C LEU A 485 -15.70 1.69 8.54
N VAL A 486 -15.67 0.53 7.87
CA VAL A 486 -14.67 0.24 6.83
C VAL A 486 -14.80 1.22 5.66
N ARG A 487 -16.03 1.52 5.22
CA ARG A 487 -16.27 2.51 4.15
C ARG A 487 -15.88 3.92 4.57
N LEU A 488 -16.17 4.33 5.80
CA LEU A 488 -15.78 5.64 6.34
C LEU A 488 -14.26 5.75 6.49
N GLY A 489 -13.59 4.70 6.97
CA GLY A 489 -12.13 4.67 7.04
C GLY A 489 -11.45 4.72 5.68
N TRP A 490 -12.14 4.22 4.64
CA TRP A 490 -11.68 4.28 3.25
C TRP A 490 -11.91 5.65 2.58
N LEU A 491 -13.00 6.35 2.92
CA LEU A 491 -13.38 7.63 2.30
C LEU A 491 -12.48 8.82 2.66
N GLY A 492 -11.49 8.64 3.53
CA GLY A 492 -10.39 9.58 3.66
C GLY A 492 -10.06 9.93 5.12
N PHE A 493 -8.92 9.43 5.58
CA PHE A 493 -8.14 10.08 6.65
C PHE A 493 -7.07 11.03 6.08
N ALA A 494 -7.32 11.61 4.90
CA ALA A 494 -6.45 12.61 4.28
C ALA A 494 -6.68 14.04 4.84
N CYS A 495 -7.60 14.27 5.78
CA CYS A 495 -7.87 15.60 6.35
C CYS A 495 -8.01 15.58 7.89
N ARG A 496 -7.02 16.20 8.54
CA ARG A 496 -6.96 16.97 9.82
C ARG A 496 -7.79 16.60 11.07
N GLU A 497 -7.07 16.71 12.21
CA GLU A 497 -7.47 17.20 13.56
C GLU A 497 -8.78 16.70 14.20
N GLU A 498 -8.82 15.43 14.60
CA GLU A 498 -9.87 14.93 15.50
C GLU A 498 -9.23 14.26 16.73
N GLN A 499 -8.76 15.07 17.71
CA GLN A 499 -8.26 14.57 19.00
C GLN A 499 -9.34 13.82 19.82
N TRP A 500 -10.61 13.95 19.43
CA TRP A 500 -11.76 13.33 20.08
C TRP A 500 -11.68 11.80 20.13
N CYS A 501 -11.01 11.15 19.17
CA CYS A 501 -10.86 9.69 19.15
C CYS A 501 -10.13 9.14 20.38
N LEU A 502 -9.09 9.85 20.87
CA LEU A 502 -8.36 9.47 22.08
C LEU A 502 -9.27 9.54 23.31
N LEU A 503 -10.04 10.62 23.44
CA LEU A 503 -10.96 10.82 24.55
C LEU A 503 -12.10 9.79 24.52
N LEU A 504 -12.66 9.50 23.35
CA LEU A 504 -13.73 8.50 23.18
C LEU A 504 -13.29 7.10 23.62
N VAL A 505 -12.09 6.66 23.23
CA VAL A 505 -11.56 5.33 23.64
C VAL A 505 -11.38 5.26 25.16
N LEU A 506 -10.85 6.32 25.80
CA LEU A 506 -10.66 6.39 27.24
C LEU A 506 -11.99 6.42 28.01
N LEU A 507 -12.96 7.19 27.53
CA LEU A 507 -14.29 7.27 28.11
C LEU A 507 -15.04 5.93 27.97
N ALA A 508 -14.94 5.28 26.80
CA ALA A 508 -15.54 3.97 26.56
C ALA A 508 -14.96 2.90 27.49
N HIS A 509 -13.63 2.84 27.62
CA HIS A 509 -12.95 1.93 28.56
C HIS A 509 -13.38 2.18 30.01
N ARG A 510 -13.41 3.44 30.44
CA ARG A 510 -13.83 3.80 31.80
C ARG A 510 -15.30 3.49 32.06
N ALA A 511 -16.18 3.79 31.10
CA ALA A 511 -17.60 3.49 31.20
C ALA A 511 -17.83 1.97 31.30
N PHE A 512 -17.12 1.19 30.49
CA PHE A 512 -17.13 -0.27 30.54
C PHE A 512 -16.74 -0.82 31.93
N LEU A 513 -15.58 -0.39 32.46
CA LEU A 513 -15.12 -0.87 33.76
C LEU A 513 -16.04 -0.43 34.92
N ARG A 514 -16.65 0.76 34.84
CA ARG A 514 -17.65 1.22 35.82
C ARG A 514 -18.92 0.38 35.76
N HIS A 515 -19.43 0.15 34.55
CA HIS A 515 -20.66 -0.61 34.34
C HIS A 515 -20.55 -2.03 34.89
N CYS A 516 -19.41 -2.69 34.66
CA CYS A 516 -19.16 -4.04 35.14
C CYS A 516 -18.73 -4.12 36.63
N GLY A 517 -18.56 -2.97 37.30
CA GLY A 517 -18.14 -2.90 38.71
C GLY A 517 -16.65 -3.17 38.97
N ASN A 518 -15.81 -3.14 37.92
CA ASN A 518 -14.36 -3.34 37.99
C ASN A 518 -13.59 -2.14 38.60
N LEU A 519 -14.27 -1.03 38.91
CA LEU A 519 -13.68 0.17 39.52
C LEU A 519 -14.28 0.53 40.89
N ASN A 520 -14.90 -0.43 41.57
CA ASN A 520 -15.61 -0.20 42.83
C ASN A 520 -14.71 -0.22 44.09
N GLY A 521 -13.48 -0.69 43.98
CA GLY A 521 -12.50 -0.78 45.06
C GLY A 521 -11.31 0.18 44.92
N PHE A 522 -10.25 -0.17 45.66
CA PHE A 522 -9.02 0.61 45.81
C PHE A 522 -7.75 -0.26 45.68
N SER A 523 -7.86 -1.44 45.07
CA SER A 523 -6.67 -2.25 44.81
C SER A 523 -5.71 -1.52 43.85
N VAL A 524 -4.42 -1.86 43.91
CA VAL A 524 -3.39 -1.24 43.05
C VAL A 524 -3.75 -1.37 41.56
N THR A 525 -4.28 -2.53 41.15
CA THR A 525 -4.73 -2.78 39.76
C THR A 525 -5.88 -1.87 39.36
N GLU A 526 -6.85 -1.64 40.27
CA GLU A 526 -7.97 -0.73 40.00
C GLU A 526 -7.56 0.74 39.95
N LEU A 527 -6.63 1.16 40.81
CA LEU A 527 -6.08 2.52 40.79
C LEU A 527 -5.34 2.80 39.48
N VAL A 528 -4.54 1.83 39.03
CA VAL A 528 -3.86 1.88 37.75
C VAL A 528 -4.85 1.97 36.59
N ALA A 529 -5.86 1.10 36.55
CA ALA A 529 -6.91 1.12 35.52
C ALA A 529 -7.71 2.44 35.54
N ARG A 530 -7.82 3.09 36.71
CA ARG A 530 -8.54 4.36 36.89
C ARG A 530 -7.77 5.58 36.39
N TRP A 531 -6.43 5.59 36.49
CA TRP A 531 -5.63 6.80 36.32
C TRP A 531 -4.54 6.71 35.25
N CYS A 532 -3.88 5.57 35.06
CA CYS A 532 -2.72 5.48 34.16
C CYS A 532 -3.07 5.77 32.70
N GLY A 533 -4.27 5.39 32.23
CA GLY A 533 -4.73 5.75 30.88
C GLY A 533 -4.87 7.26 30.68
N TRP A 534 -5.41 7.98 31.68
CA TRP A 534 -5.54 9.44 31.65
C TRP A 534 -4.19 10.16 31.74
N LEU A 535 -3.30 9.66 32.60
CA LEU A 535 -1.93 10.18 32.70
C LEU A 535 -1.18 10.00 31.38
N SER A 536 -1.29 8.81 30.77
CA SER A 536 -0.66 8.54 29.49
C SER A 536 -1.22 9.42 28.38
N ALA A 537 -2.53 9.66 28.37
CA ALA A 537 -3.18 10.56 27.42
C ALA A 537 -2.79 12.03 27.62
N ALA A 538 -2.63 12.49 28.87
CA ALA A 538 -2.11 13.82 29.15
C ALA A 538 -0.66 13.98 28.65
N GLY A 539 0.16 12.93 28.77
CA GLY A 539 1.49 12.88 28.18
C GLY A 539 1.48 12.96 26.65
N LEU A 540 0.56 12.23 26.00
CA LEU A 540 0.35 12.29 24.54
C LEU A 540 -0.03 13.69 24.07
N LEU A 541 -1.04 14.29 24.71
CA LEU A 541 -1.49 15.65 24.40
C LEU A 541 -0.36 16.66 24.62
N GLY A 542 0.45 16.49 25.66
CA GLY A 542 1.65 17.31 25.89
C GLY A 542 2.71 17.14 24.79
N CYS A 543 2.89 15.92 24.24
CA CYS A 543 3.79 15.69 23.11
C CYS A 543 3.30 16.40 21.85
N TRP A 544 2.00 16.30 21.54
CA TRP A 544 1.40 16.96 20.39
C TRP A 544 1.38 18.48 20.53
N ALA A 545 1.12 19.00 21.74
CA ALA A 545 1.21 20.43 22.02
C ALA A 545 2.64 20.96 21.79
N LEU A 546 3.67 20.20 22.17
CA LEU A 546 5.07 20.56 21.87
C LEU A 546 5.39 20.50 20.37
N GLN A 547 4.73 19.65 19.59
CA GLN A 547 4.90 19.59 18.13
C GLN A 547 4.24 20.78 17.41
N ALA A 548 3.14 21.29 17.96
CA ALA A 548 2.40 22.41 17.39
C ALA A 548 3.09 23.78 17.61
N ILE A 549 4.08 23.85 18.51
CA ILE A 549 4.84 25.07 18.83
C ILE A 549 6.08 25.18 17.94
N GLU A 550 6.43 26.40 17.53
CA GLU A 550 7.64 26.65 16.72
C GLU A 550 8.92 26.09 17.37
N PRO A 551 9.83 25.47 16.60
CA PRO A 551 11.04 24.84 17.14
C PRO A 551 11.93 25.79 17.96
N ALA A 552 11.97 27.07 17.60
CA ALA A 552 12.72 28.10 18.32
C ALA A 552 12.18 28.33 19.74
N ALA A 553 10.86 28.32 19.92
CA ALA A 553 10.22 28.45 21.22
C ALA A 553 10.37 27.18 22.07
N VAL A 554 10.31 25.99 21.45
CA VAL A 554 10.56 24.71 22.15
C VAL A 554 12.00 24.61 22.65
N ALA A 555 12.97 25.23 21.95
CA ALA A 555 14.38 25.24 22.35
C ALA A 555 14.64 26.00 23.66
N LEU A 556 13.75 26.94 24.04
CA LEU A 556 13.81 27.69 25.30
C LEU A 556 13.45 26.84 26.52
N LEU A 557 12.80 25.67 26.32
CA LEU A 557 12.41 24.78 27.41
C LEU A 557 13.60 23.96 27.94
N ALA A 558 13.65 23.80 29.26
CA ALA A 558 14.64 22.95 29.91
C ALA A 558 14.56 21.50 29.38
N PRO A 559 15.68 20.75 29.33
CA PRO A 559 15.67 19.36 28.84
C PRO A 559 14.68 18.44 29.59
N ALA A 560 14.45 18.69 30.88
CA ALA A 560 13.47 17.96 31.69
C ALA A 560 12.03 18.25 31.23
N GLN A 561 11.69 19.51 30.94
CA GLN A 561 10.37 19.92 30.46
C GLN A 561 10.05 19.32 29.10
N ARG A 562 11.05 19.22 28.21
CA ARG A 562 10.90 18.58 26.89
C ARG A 562 10.69 17.06 26.95
N ARG A 563 11.22 16.39 27.98
CA ARG A 563 11.13 14.92 28.14
C ARG A 563 9.91 14.48 28.95
N LEU A 564 9.38 15.34 29.81
CA LEU A 564 8.30 15.02 30.73
C LEU A 564 7.05 14.44 30.03
N PRO A 565 6.54 15.00 28.91
CA PRO A 565 5.34 14.45 28.26
C PRO A 565 5.53 13.02 27.74
N VAL A 566 6.68 12.71 27.14
CA VAL A 566 7.01 11.36 26.64
C VAL A 566 7.18 10.38 27.80
N LEU A 567 7.86 10.79 28.88
CA LEU A 567 8.03 9.97 30.08
C LEU A 567 6.69 9.70 30.77
N LEU A 568 5.79 10.68 30.78
CA LEU A 568 4.44 10.51 31.33
C LEU A 568 3.61 9.55 30.47
N ALA A 569 3.67 9.70 29.14
CA ALA A 569 2.99 8.82 28.18
C ALA A 569 3.43 7.36 28.32
N LEU A 570 4.74 7.10 28.15
CA LEU A 570 5.29 5.74 28.18
C LEU A 570 5.35 5.16 29.59
N GLY A 571 5.66 6.00 30.60
CA GLY A 571 5.79 5.57 31.99
C GLY A 571 4.46 5.16 32.60
N ALA A 572 3.38 5.92 32.37
CA ALA A 572 2.05 5.55 32.86
C ALA A 572 1.51 4.29 32.17
N ALA A 573 1.69 4.15 30.86
CA ALA A 573 1.33 2.95 30.12
C ALA A 573 2.15 1.72 30.57
N GLY A 574 3.46 1.87 30.74
CA GLY A 574 4.35 0.82 31.22
C GLY A 574 4.04 0.38 32.66
N LEU A 575 3.76 1.32 33.55
CA LEU A 575 3.30 1.03 34.92
C LEU A 575 1.99 0.24 34.89
N ALA A 576 1.06 0.61 34.00
CA ALA A 576 -0.20 -0.09 33.88
C ALA A 576 -0.04 -1.55 33.46
N LEU A 577 0.79 -1.80 32.44
CA LEU A 577 1.14 -3.14 31.99
C LEU A 577 1.86 -3.93 33.08
N ALA A 578 2.83 -3.34 33.77
CA ALA A 578 3.59 -4.02 34.81
C ALA A 578 2.69 -4.48 35.97
N VAL A 579 1.76 -3.61 36.42
CA VAL A 579 0.81 -3.95 37.49
C VAL A 579 -0.21 -4.99 37.02
N LEU A 580 -0.74 -4.88 35.79
CA LEU A 580 -1.65 -5.89 35.24
C LEU A 580 -0.98 -7.24 35.06
N VAL A 581 0.27 -7.27 34.59
CA VAL A 581 1.04 -8.51 34.54
C VAL A 581 1.26 -9.04 35.93
N ALA A 582 1.63 -8.23 36.93
CA ALA A 582 1.83 -8.73 38.30
C ALA A 582 0.52 -9.25 38.93
N ARG A 583 -0.56 -8.47 38.84
CA ARG A 583 -1.87 -8.67 39.48
C ARG A 583 -3.00 -8.36 38.49
N PRO A 584 -3.43 -9.33 37.67
CA PRO A 584 -4.32 -9.09 36.53
C PRO A 584 -5.80 -8.85 36.89
N LEU A 585 -6.23 -9.17 38.12
CA LEU A 585 -7.64 -9.17 38.48
C LEU A 585 -8.14 -7.77 38.85
N LEU A 586 -9.23 -7.36 38.22
CA LEU A 586 -9.99 -6.14 38.50
C LEU A 586 -11.33 -6.50 39.16
N VAL A 587 -11.27 -7.18 40.31
CA VAL A 587 -12.42 -7.70 41.05
C VAL A 587 -12.45 -7.08 42.43
N TYR A 588 -13.62 -6.63 42.87
CA TYR A 588 -13.81 -6.02 44.19
C TYR A 588 -14.74 -6.87 45.05
N VAL A 589 -14.27 -7.27 46.23
CA VAL A 589 -15.08 -7.97 47.24
C VAL A 589 -15.55 -6.94 48.25
N ARG A 590 -16.86 -6.88 48.49
CA ARG A 590 -17.41 -6.07 49.58
C ARG A 590 -17.26 -6.85 50.90
N PRO A 591 -16.46 -6.39 51.88
CA PRO A 591 -16.44 -7.01 53.20
C PRO A 591 -17.76 -6.66 53.92
N GLU A 592 -18.60 -7.65 54.22
CA GLU A 592 -19.70 -7.44 55.18
C GLU A 592 -19.18 -7.67 56.61
N LEU A 593 -19.06 -6.56 57.35
CA LEU A 593 -19.18 -6.45 58.82
C LEU A 593 -18.37 -7.43 59.69
N ALA A 594 -17.05 -7.25 59.73
CA ALA A 594 -16.28 -7.49 60.95
C ALA A 594 -15.80 -6.15 61.51
N GLY A 595 -16.59 -5.54 62.40
CA GLY A 595 -16.09 -4.56 63.38
C GLY A 595 -16.24 -3.06 63.07
N GLN A 596 -17.34 -2.50 63.57
CA GLN A 596 -17.45 -1.19 64.28
C GLN A 596 -17.23 0.18 63.57
N ARG A 597 -18.29 0.99 63.72
CA ARG A 597 -18.32 2.45 64.02
C ARG A 597 -17.73 3.43 62.99
N LEU A 598 -18.52 3.82 61.98
CA LEU A 598 -18.74 5.23 61.59
C LEU A 598 -19.84 5.33 60.52
N VAL A 599 -20.80 6.24 60.69
CA VAL A 599 -21.79 6.70 59.69
C VAL A 599 -23.11 5.88 59.55
N THR A 600 -23.88 5.82 60.64
CA THR A 600 -25.16 5.11 60.76
C THR A 600 -26.42 5.82 60.24
N ARG A 601 -26.36 6.95 59.50
CA ARG A 601 -27.60 7.69 59.14
C ARG A 601 -28.01 7.67 57.66
N VAL A 602 -27.09 7.40 56.73
CA VAL A 602 -27.44 7.23 55.29
C VAL A 602 -27.74 5.76 54.95
N PHE A 603 -27.19 4.84 55.76
CA PHE A 603 -27.20 3.40 55.52
C PHE A 603 -28.58 2.74 55.69
N HIS A 604 -29.47 3.28 56.53
CA HIS A 604 -30.79 2.68 56.75
C HIS A 604 -31.81 2.98 55.65
N ARG A 605 -31.69 4.09 54.90
CA ARG A 605 -32.62 4.41 53.78
C ARG A 605 -32.35 3.58 52.52
N LEU A 606 -31.10 3.19 52.26
CA LEU A 606 -30.73 2.33 51.13
C LEU A 606 -30.90 0.83 51.42
N ARG A 607 -30.89 0.44 52.70
CA ARG A 607 -31.11 -0.96 53.15
C ARG A 607 -32.49 -1.51 52.78
N HIS A 608 -33.48 -0.64 52.57
CA HIS A 608 -34.84 -1.06 52.22
C HIS A 608 -35.07 -1.23 50.70
N GLN A 609 -34.15 -0.74 49.85
CA GLN A 609 -34.22 -0.92 48.39
C GLN A 609 -33.34 -2.08 47.87
N LEU A 610 -32.55 -2.72 48.74
CA LEU A 610 -31.60 -3.80 48.42
C LEU A 610 -31.87 -5.04 49.29
N SER A 611 -33.13 -5.42 49.45
CA SER A 611 -33.56 -6.65 50.12
C SER A 611 -33.05 -7.89 49.37
N GLY A 612 -31.83 -8.31 49.73
CA GLY A 612 -31.30 -9.67 49.62
C GLY A 612 -30.85 -10.10 51.02
N ALA A 613 -30.80 -11.42 51.27
CA ALA A 613 -30.60 -11.99 52.61
C ALA A 613 -29.28 -11.50 53.28
N PRO A 614 -29.26 -11.26 54.60
CA PRO A 614 -28.04 -10.93 55.33
C PRO A 614 -27.06 -12.12 55.33
N GLY A 615 -25.79 -11.90 54.96
CA GLY A 615 -24.74 -12.92 54.93
C GLY A 615 -24.21 -13.29 53.53
N GLU A 616 -24.65 -12.61 52.47
CA GLU A 616 -24.31 -12.95 51.08
C GLU A 616 -23.06 -12.18 50.60
N LEU A 617 -21.96 -12.88 50.30
CA LEU A 617 -20.73 -12.29 49.76
C LEU A 617 -20.99 -11.60 48.41
N ARG A 618 -20.87 -10.27 48.36
CA ARG A 618 -21.02 -9.52 47.10
C ARG A 618 -19.67 -9.26 46.44
N VAL A 619 -19.48 -9.89 45.29
CA VAL A 619 -18.32 -9.70 44.41
C VAL A 619 -18.70 -8.89 43.18
N PHE A 620 -17.98 -7.80 42.92
CA PHE A 620 -18.15 -6.92 41.77
C PHE A 620 -17.01 -7.14 40.75
N GLY A 621 -17.30 -7.04 39.46
CA GLY A 621 -16.30 -7.18 38.39
C GLY A 621 -15.98 -8.63 37.99
N LEU A 622 -16.53 -9.64 38.67
CA LEU A 622 -16.25 -11.05 38.38
C LEU A 622 -16.79 -11.51 37.01
N GLY A 623 -17.97 -11.00 36.61
CA GLY A 623 -18.60 -11.33 35.32
C GLY A 623 -17.86 -10.80 34.09
N SER A 624 -16.84 -9.96 34.27
CA SER A 624 -16.00 -9.35 33.24
C SER A 624 -14.51 -9.45 33.56
N ALA A 625 -14.11 -10.32 34.49
CA ALA A 625 -12.75 -10.34 35.04
C ALA A 625 -11.65 -10.56 33.97
N VAL A 626 -11.98 -11.28 32.88
CA VAL A 626 -11.06 -11.55 31.77
C VAL A 626 -11.06 -10.37 30.80
N SER A 627 -12.23 -9.92 30.34
CA SER A 627 -12.31 -8.76 29.42
C SER A 627 -11.78 -7.47 30.04
N ALA A 628 -12.02 -7.23 31.33
CA ALA A 628 -11.51 -6.05 32.02
C ALA A 628 -9.98 -6.01 32.04
N ALA A 629 -9.34 -7.15 32.30
CA ALA A 629 -7.89 -7.26 32.26
C ALA A 629 -7.34 -7.07 30.83
N LEU A 630 -7.96 -7.74 29.84
CA LEU A 630 -7.54 -7.68 28.44
C LEU A 630 -7.71 -6.29 27.82
N LEU A 631 -8.86 -5.63 28.01
CA LEU A 631 -9.13 -4.30 27.47
C LEU A 631 -8.25 -3.22 28.13
N THR A 632 -7.93 -3.38 29.42
CA THR A 632 -7.01 -2.45 30.10
C THR A 632 -5.57 -2.64 29.63
N ALA A 633 -5.13 -3.88 29.41
CA ALA A 633 -3.83 -4.16 28.80
C ALA A 633 -3.75 -3.65 27.35
N LEU A 634 -4.82 -3.85 26.57
CA LEU A 634 -4.94 -3.35 25.19
C LEU A 634 -4.84 -1.82 25.14
N LEU A 635 -5.55 -1.11 26.02
CA LEU A 635 -5.46 0.35 26.14
C LEU A 635 -4.03 0.79 26.48
N ALA A 636 -3.37 0.11 27.42
CA ALA A 636 -2.00 0.42 27.81
C ALA A 636 -0.96 0.13 26.70
N CYS A 637 -1.24 -0.81 25.79
CA CYS A 637 -0.43 -1.03 24.59
C CYS A 637 -0.76 -0.05 23.45
N TRP A 638 -2.03 0.36 23.33
CA TRP A 638 -2.51 1.23 22.26
C TRP A 638 -2.07 2.69 22.45
N LEU A 639 -1.99 3.19 23.69
CA LEU A 639 -1.56 4.59 23.95
C LEU A 639 -0.12 4.88 23.48
N PRO A 640 0.89 4.02 23.75
CA PRO A 640 2.21 4.13 23.14
C PRO A 640 2.20 4.03 21.62
N LEU A 641 1.33 3.20 21.04
CA LEU A 641 1.20 3.07 19.59
C LEU A 641 0.69 4.37 18.95
N VAL A 642 -0.27 5.04 19.59
CA VAL A 642 -0.76 6.37 19.19
C VAL A 642 0.33 7.43 19.26
N LEU A 643 1.21 7.40 20.28
CA LEU A 643 2.38 8.28 20.35
C LEU A 643 3.28 8.12 19.12
N LEU A 644 3.47 6.88 18.67
CA LEU A 644 4.36 6.55 17.56
C LEU A 644 3.75 6.89 16.20
N LEU A 645 2.43 6.71 16.03
CA LEU A 645 1.70 7.00 14.79
C LEU A 645 1.53 8.51 14.52
N GLY A 646 1.55 9.34 15.57
CA GLY A 646 1.32 10.77 15.48
C GLY A 646 -0.15 11.16 15.57
N ASP A 647 -0.41 12.45 15.76
CA ASP A 647 -1.74 13.04 15.92
C ASP A 647 -2.65 12.79 14.71
N GLY A 648 -2.15 13.01 13.49
CA GLY A 648 -2.92 12.84 12.25
C GLY A 648 -3.47 11.44 11.98
N ARG A 649 -2.94 10.40 12.64
CA ARG A 649 -3.32 8.98 12.40
C ARG A 649 -4.03 8.32 13.59
N THR A 650 -4.24 9.06 14.68
CA THR A 650 -4.97 8.56 15.86
C THR A 650 -6.39 8.08 15.53
N PRO A 651 -7.17 8.77 14.66
CA PRO A 651 -8.51 8.31 14.28
C PRO A 651 -8.51 6.94 13.60
N ALA A 652 -7.53 6.68 12.71
CA ALA A 652 -7.40 5.38 12.04
C ALA A 652 -7.09 4.24 13.02
N ALA A 653 -6.24 4.49 14.01
CA ALA A 653 -5.93 3.51 15.06
C ALA A 653 -7.13 3.23 15.99
N ALA A 654 -7.94 4.25 16.29
CA ALA A 654 -9.17 4.09 17.08
C ALA A 654 -10.27 3.36 16.29
N LEU A 655 -10.36 3.64 14.99
CA LEU A 655 -11.25 2.93 14.06
C LEU A 655 -10.91 1.44 14.01
N GLY A 656 -9.64 1.08 13.89
CA GLY A 656 -9.18 -0.32 13.89
C GLY A 656 -9.56 -1.08 15.17
N LEU A 657 -9.39 -0.46 16.34
CA LEU A 657 -9.87 -1.04 17.61
C LEU A 657 -11.39 -1.25 17.63
N THR A 658 -12.14 -0.29 17.10
CA THR A 658 -13.61 -0.38 17.07
C THR A 658 -14.08 -1.48 16.12
N LEU A 659 -13.46 -1.58 14.94
CA LEU A 659 -13.74 -2.62 13.96
C LEU A 659 -13.44 -4.02 14.49
N THR A 660 -12.29 -4.21 15.13
CA THR A 660 -11.92 -5.51 15.75
C THR A 660 -12.87 -5.89 16.90
N ALA A 661 -13.34 -4.92 17.68
CA ALA A 661 -14.35 -5.15 18.72
C ALA A 661 -15.70 -5.57 18.13
N LEU A 662 -16.19 -4.91 17.07
CA LEU A 662 -17.42 -5.30 16.38
C LEU A 662 -17.31 -6.68 15.74
N ALA A 663 -16.17 -6.98 15.12
CA ALA A 663 -15.88 -8.30 14.57
C ALA A 663 -15.90 -9.38 15.66
N ALA A 664 -15.41 -9.08 16.88
CA ALA A 664 -15.44 -10.02 18.01
C ALA A 664 -16.85 -10.32 18.49
N VAL A 665 -17.74 -9.31 18.50
CA VAL A 665 -19.16 -9.51 18.78
C VAL A 665 -19.82 -10.38 17.70
N LEU A 666 -19.55 -10.08 16.42
CA LEU A 666 -20.10 -10.80 15.28
C LEU A 666 -19.71 -12.28 15.29
N VAL A 667 -18.41 -12.57 15.43
CA VAL A 667 -17.85 -13.92 15.44
C VAL A 667 -18.20 -14.67 16.74
N GLY A 668 -18.12 -13.99 17.88
CA GLY A 668 -18.40 -14.59 19.19
C GLY A 668 -19.85 -15.09 19.28
N ALA A 669 -20.81 -14.31 18.80
CA ALA A 669 -22.23 -14.67 18.87
C ALA A 669 -22.59 -16.00 18.16
N ASP A 670 -21.75 -16.45 17.24
CA ASP A 670 -21.95 -17.69 16.47
C ASP A 670 -21.35 -18.96 17.11
N GLY A 671 -20.63 -18.85 18.24
CA GLY A 671 -20.07 -20.02 18.93
C GLY A 671 -18.94 -20.73 18.15
N VAL A 672 -18.18 -19.99 17.34
CA VAL A 672 -17.18 -20.46 16.35
C VAL A 672 -16.14 -21.47 16.88
N THR A 673 -15.95 -21.56 18.20
CA THR A 673 -15.06 -22.55 18.82
C THR A 673 -15.52 -24.02 18.70
N ALA A 674 -16.74 -24.29 18.22
CA ALA A 674 -17.29 -25.65 18.15
C ALA A 674 -17.15 -26.35 16.78
N GLY A 675 -16.74 -25.67 15.69
CA GLY A 675 -17.06 -26.14 14.33
C GLY A 675 -15.97 -26.15 13.25
N GLY A 676 -14.73 -25.73 13.50
CA GLY A 676 -13.69 -25.69 12.45
C GLY A 676 -14.00 -24.73 11.27
N ASP A 677 -14.87 -23.73 11.50
CA ASP A 677 -15.12 -22.63 10.58
C ASP A 677 -14.00 -21.59 10.70
N TRP A 678 -13.24 -21.43 9.63
CA TRP A 678 -12.04 -20.61 9.56
C TRP A 678 -12.31 -19.21 9.00
N SER A 679 -13.57 -18.89 8.68
CA SER A 679 -13.99 -17.55 8.25
C SER A 679 -13.58 -16.46 9.24
N ALA A 680 -13.62 -16.75 10.55
CA ALA A 680 -13.14 -15.84 11.59
C ALA A 680 -11.65 -15.52 11.49
N ALA A 681 -10.81 -16.50 11.15
CA ALA A 681 -9.37 -16.30 10.99
C ALA A 681 -9.06 -15.43 9.75
N VAL A 682 -9.84 -15.58 8.68
CA VAL A 682 -9.74 -14.70 7.51
C VAL A 682 -10.19 -13.30 7.85
N LEU A 683 -11.34 -13.13 8.51
CA LEU A 683 -11.81 -11.81 8.91
C LEU A 683 -10.76 -11.07 9.77
N TRP A 684 -10.08 -11.76 10.69
CA TRP A 684 -9.00 -11.18 11.48
C TRP A 684 -7.77 -10.78 10.65
N ALA A 685 -7.38 -11.61 9.68
CA ALA A 685 -6.27 -11.29 8.78
C ALA A 685 -6.60 -10.09 7.88
N GLU A 686 -7.80 -10.05 7.31
CA GLU A 686 -8.26 -8.95 6.46
C GLU A 686 -8.41 -7.64 7.25
N LEU A 687 -8.87 -7.69 8.51
CA LEU A 687 -8.91 -6.52 9.39
C LEU A 687 -7.49 -5.99 9.71
N ALA A 688 -6.51 -6.87 9.89
CA ALA A 688 -5.12 -6.47 10.07
C ALA A 688 -4.59 -5.76 8.82
N SER A 689 -4.79 -6.35 7.63
CA SER A 689 -4.41 -5.75 6.34
C SER A 689 -5.14 -4.43 6.08
N PHE A 690 -6.44 -4.33 6.39
CA PHE A 690 -7.19 -3.09 6.24
C PHE A 690 -6.61 -1.99 7.14
N GLN A 691 -6.27 -2.30 8.39
CA GLN A 691 -5.71 -1.34 9.33
C GLN A 691 -4.30 -0.85 8.91
N PHE A 692 -3.51 -1.71 8.27
CA PHE A 692 -2.24 -1.31 7.64
C PHE A 692 -2.46 -0.17 6.63
N PHE A 693 -3.41 -0.32 5.70
CA PHE A 693 -3.73 0.72 4.72
C PHE A 693 -4.44 1.93 5.33
N ALA A 694 -5.34 1.72 6.29
CA ALA A 694 -6.08 2.80 6.95
C ALA A 694 -5.17 3.76 7.74
N THR A 695 -4.00 3.28 8.18
CA THR A 695 -2.97 4.12 8.82
C THR A 695 -2.07 4.84 7.81
N GLY A 696 -2.36 4.73 6.51
CA GLY A 696 -1.65 5.43 5.43
C GLY A 696 -0.33 4.77 5.03
N HIS A 697 -0.13 3.49 5.38
CA HIS A 697 1.01 2.72 4.91
C HIS A 697 0.72 2.08 3.55
N GLN A 698 1.78 1.85 2.79
CA GLN A 698 1.78 1.18 1.50
C GLN A 698 2.88 0.12 1.49
N ALA A 699 2.66 -0.96 0.75
CA ALA A 699 3.55 -2.12 0.78
C ALA A 699 4.70 -2.04 -0.25
N THR A 700 5.29 -0.85 -0.42
CA THR A 700 6.43 -0.61 -1.33
C THR A 700 7.56 0.11 -0.60
N PHE A 701 8.83 -0.17 -0.93
CA PHE A 701 9.97 0.47 -0.25
C PHE A 701 9.95 2.02 -0.25
N PRO A 702 9.60 2.70 -1.35
CA PRO A 702 9.59 4.17 -1.40
C PRO A 702 8.50 4.81 -0.55
N SER A 703 7.40 4.10 -0.31
CA SER A 703 6.26 4.59 0.47
C SER A 703 6.37 4.27 1.96
N ILE A 704 7.47 3.61 2.37
CA ILE A 704 7.79 3.43 3.78
C ILE A 704 8.06 4.80 4.41
N GLN A 705 7.21 5.19 5.35
CA GLN A 705 7.36 6.44 6.08
C GLN A 705 8.51 6.33 7.10
N TRP A 706 9.70 6.73 6.67
CA TRP A 706 10.90 6.76 7.50
C TRP A 706 10.88 7.88 8.56
N ASP A 707 9.92 8.81 8.51
CA ASP A 707 9.80 9.88 9.52
C ASP A 707 9.61 9.34 10.95
N ALA A 708 8.96 8.18 11.07
CA ALA A 708 8.83 7.43 12.34
C ALA A 708 10.18 6.89 12.84
N ALA A 709 11.15 6.66 11.93
CA ALA A 709 12.52 6.27 12.21
C ALA A 709 13.42 7.42 12.69
N GLY A 710 12.88 8.64 12.74
CA GLY A 710 13.57 9.83 13.22
C GLY A 710 14.18 10.61 12.08
N ASP A 711 13.40 11.52 11.49
CA ASP A 711 13.97 12.57 10.67
C ASP A 711 14.95 13.43 11.50
N ARG A 712 16.05 13.85 10.86
CA ARG A 712 17.19 14.55 11.47
C ARG A 712 16.82 15.94 12.01
N THR A 713 15.60 16.41 11.81
CA THR A 713 15.11 17.76 12.17
C THR A 713 14.26 17.79 13.46
N ALA A 714 13.68 16.67 13.92
CA ALA A 714 12.82 16.62 15.12
C ALA A 714 13.62 16.29 16.41
N GLY A 715 14.04 17.33 17.14
CA GLY A 715 15.03 17.27 18.22
C GLY A 715 14.78 16.33 19.42
N TRP A 716 13.59 15.77 19.65
CA TRP A 716 13.37 14.82 20.76
C TRP A 716 13.65 13.36 20.40
N ARG A 717 13.49 12.95 19.13
CA ARG A 717 13.65 11.55 18.70
C ARG A 717 15.11 11.08 18.74
N ARG A 718 16.07 12.02 18.85
CA ARG A 718 17.51 11.77 18.94
C ARG A 718 18.01 11.06 20.22
N ARG A 719 17.20 10.91 21.28
CA ARG A 719 17.73 10.57 22.63
C ARG A 719 16.94 9.52 23.45
N ALA A 720 15.97 8.81 22.86
CA ALA A 720 15.35 7.69 23.56
C ALA A 720 16.31 6.47 23.54
N PRO A 721 16.73 5.91 24.69
CA PRO A 721 17.70 4.79 24.74
C PRO A 721 17.13 3.44 24.26
N CYS A 722 15.91 3.42 23.71
CA CYS A 722 15.19 2.20 23.39
C CYS A 722 15.30 1.94 21.88
N CYS A 723 16.10 0.92 21.52
CA CYS A 723 16.29 0.33 20.19
C CYS A 723 15.59 1.07 19.00
N PRO A 724 16.35 1.75 18.13
CA PRO A 724 15.82 2.40 16.93
C PRO A 724 14.95 1.45 16.09
N ALA A 725 15.37 0.18 15.94
CA ALA A 725 14.65 -0.82 15.16
C ALA A 725 13.22 -1.11 15.67
N SER A 726 13.01 -1.22 16.98
CA SER A 726 11.68 -1.46 17.58
C SER A 726 10.76 -0.23 17.49
N VAL A 727 11.32 0.98 17.52
CA VAL A 727 10.57 2.23 17.37
C VAL A 727 10.16 2.46 15.91
N CYS A 728 11.01 2.03 14.95
CA CYS A 728 10.74 2.10 13.51
C CYS A 728 9.72 1.07 13.01
N SER A 729 9.65 -0.12 13.62
CA SER A 729 8.79 -1.22 13.16
C SER A 729 7.37 -1.19 13.73
N SER A 730 7.19 -0.62 14.92
CA SER A 730 5.91 -0.68 15.67
C SER A 730 4.73 0.03 14.99
N PRO A 731 4.87 1.21 14.34
CA PRO A 731 3.76 1.85 13.62
C PRO A 731 3.32 1.05 12.39
N ARG A 732 4.28 0.40 11.72
CA ARG A 732 4.06 -0.33 10.47
C ARG A 732 3.24 -1.60 10.67
N PHE A 733 3.41 -2.27 11.79
CA PHE A 733 2.70 -3.51 12.13
C PHE A 733 1.58 -3.29 13.17
N ALA A 734 1.10 -2.06 13.27
CA ALA A 734 0.06 -1.66 14.22
C ALA A 734 -1.23 -2.48 14.03
N GLY A 735 -1.63 -2.73 12.79
CA GLY A 735 -2.82 -3.53 12.46
C GLY A 735 -2.69 -4.98 12.90
N GLU A 736 -1.55 -5.59 12.59
CA GLU A 736 -1.20 -6.96 12.93
C GLU A 736 -1.13 -7.17 14.45
N LEU A 737 -0.54 -6.21 15.18
CA LEU A 737 -0.50 -6.22 16.64
C LEU A 737 -1.88 -6.08 17.25
N VAL A 738 -2.70 -5.14 16.77
CA VAL A 738 -4.07 -4.95 17.27
C VAL A 738 -4.92 -6.18 17.01
N ALA A 739 -4.86 -6.76 15.80
CA ALA A 739 -5.59 -7.99 15.47
C ALA A 739 -5.12 -9.18 16.33
N ALA A 740 -3.81 -9.35 16.51
CA ALA A 740 -3.23 -10.41 17.35
C ALA A 740 -3.64 -10.29 18.82
N VAL A 741 -3.56 -9.08 19.39
CA VAL A 741 -3.86 -8.85 20.81
C VAL A 741 -5.36 -8.89 21.11
N THR A 742 -6.21 -8.53 20.14
CA THR A 742 -7.67 -8.59 20.29
C THR A 742 -8.26 -9.96 20.00
N LEU A 743 -7.52 -10.89 19.39
CA LEU A 743 -8.00 -12.23 19.04
C LEU A 743 -8.69 -12.97 20.23
N PRO A 744 -8.18 -12.93 21.48
CA PRO A 744 -8.85 -13.61 22.60
C PRO A 744 -10.18 -12.99 23.02
N LEU A 745 -10.48 -11.75 22.60
CA LEU A 745 -11.79 -11.13 22.85
C LEU A 745 -12.91 -11.88 22.14
N VAL A 746 -12.63 -12.66 21.09
CA VAL A 746 -13.62 -13.54 20.43
C VAL A 746 -14.24 -14.53 21.41
N LEU A 747 -13.45 -15.03 22.39
CA LEU A 747 -13.95 -15.94 23.41
C LEU A 747 -14.79 -15.22 24.47
N CYS A 748 -14.47 -13.96 24.75
CA CYS A 748 -15.10 -13.18 25.81
C CYS A 748 -16.36 -12.47 25.33
N ALA A 749 -16.41 -12.04 24.07
CA ALA A 749 -17.48 -11.26 23.46
C ALA A 749 -18.90 -11.81 23.68
N PRO A 750 -19.18 -13.13 23.60
CA PRO A 750 -20.53 -13.67 23.84
C PRO A 750 -20.99 -13.49 25.29
N HIS A 751 -20.06 -13.57 26.22
CA HIS A 751 -20.29 -13.41 27.65
C HIS A 751 -20.42 -11.92 28.00
N LEU A 752 -19.53 -11.10 27.42
CA LEU A 752 -19.51 -9.66 27.55
C LEU A 752 -20.81 -9.02 27.07
N PHE A 753 -21.29 -9.44 25.90
CA PHE A 753 -22.51 -8.92 25.31
C PHE A 753 -23.72 -9.13 26.24
N LYS A 754 -23.86 -10.35 26.80
CA LYS A 754 -24.92 -10.65 27.77
C LYS A 754 -24.84 -9.77 29.01
N VAL A 755 -23.63 -9.53 29.52
CA VAL A 755 -23.40 -8.64 30.67
C VAL A 755 -23.79 -7.19 30.36
N LEU A 756 -23.55 -6.71 29.14
CA LEU A 756 -23.84 -5.33 28.72
C LEU A 756 -25.30 -5.09 28.33
N THR A 757 -26.01 -6.09 27.78
CA THR A 757 -27.37 -5.90 27.25
C THR A 757 -28.47 -6.48 28.12
N GLU A 758 -28.23 -7.57 28.83
CA GLU A 758 -29.22 -8.17 29.71
C GLU A 758 -28.98 -7.65 31.12
N ARG A 759 -29.89 -6.80 31.63
CA ARG A 759 -29.98 -6.45 33.08
C ARG A 759 -30.36 -7.66 33.96
N ALA A 760 -30.17 -8.89 33.48
CA ALA A 760 -30.73 -10.10 34.03
C ALA A 760 -29.88 -10.64 35.18
N THR A 761 -30.43 -10.52 36.38
CA THR A 761 -30.11 -11.34 37.56
C THR A 761 -30.10 -12.82 37.16
N GLY A 762 -28.91 -13.41 36.93
CA GLY A 762 -28.75 -14.83 36.60
C GLY A 762 -27.69 -15.18 35.53
N SER A 763 -27.17 -14.22 34.75
CA SER A 763 -26.07 -14.50 33.83
C SER A 763 -24.76 -14.71 34.58
N ARG A 764 -24.13 -15.88 34.38
CA ARG A 764 -22.78 -16.16 34.93
C ARG A 764 -21.68 -15.33 34.24
N GLY A 765 -21.99 -14.54 33.20
CA GLY A 765 -20.98 -13.73 32.48
C GLY A 765 -19.76 -14.55 32.09
N GLU A 766 -18.56 -14.00 32.32
CA GLU A 766 -17.28 -14.66 32.10
C GLU A 766 -16.90 -15.68 33.20
N LEU A 767 -17.67 -15.79 34.28
CA LEU A 767 -17.42 -16.82 35.30
C LEU A 767 -17.47 -18.23 34.69
N ALA A 768 -18.28 -18.44 33.65
CA ALA A 768 -18.30 -19.69 32.91
C ALA A 768 -16.95 -20.05 32.25
N LEU A 769 -16.15 -19.06 31.85
CA LEU A 769 -14.81 -19.26 31.30
C LEU A 769 -13.79 -19.62 32.40
N LEU A 770 -14.02 -19.10 33.61
CA LEU A 770 -13.14 -19.29 34.77
C LEU A 770 -13.39 -20.63 35.49
N LEU A 771 -14.63 -21.12 35.46
CA LEU A 771 -15.02 -22.39 36.07
C LEU A 771 -14.50 -23.62 35.29
N ASP A 772 -14.23 -23.46 34.00
CA ASP A 772 -13.63 -24.50 33.14
C ASP A 772 -12.39 -23.93 32.41
N PRO A 773 -11.27 -23.75 33.15
CA PRO A 773 -10.07 -23.12 32.60
C PRO A 773 -9.41 -23.98 31.51
N ASP A 774 -9.53 -25.30 31.60
CA ASP A 774 -8.95 -26.24 30.62
C ASP A 774 -9.65 -26.13 29.27
N THR A 775 -10.99 -26.14 29.24
CA THR A 775 -11.74 -25.95 27.99
C THR A 775 -11.52 -24.56 27.41
N THR A 776 -11.51 -23.52 28.25
CA THR A 776 -11.20 -22.15 27.82
C THR A 776 -9.83 -22.07 27.15
N MET A 777 -8.83 -22.74 27.71
CA MET A 777 -7.47 -22.74 27.17
C MET A 777 -7.36 -23.53 25.86
N GLN A 778 -8.08 -24.65 25.74
CA GLN A 778 -8.15 -25.42 24.50
C GLN A 778 -8.81 -24.62 23.36
N ARG A 779 -9.86 -23.85 23.66
CA ARG A 779 -10.52 -22.97 22.68
C ARG A 779 -9.61 -21.84 22.22
N LEU A 780 -8.87 -21.23 23.16
CA LEU A 780 -7.88 -20.20 22.86
C LEU A 780 -6.74 -20.74 21.98
N LEU A 781 -6.19 -21.90 22.33
CA LEU A 781 -5.17 -22.56 21.53
C LEU A 781 -5.69 -22.87 20.12
N SER A 782 -6.92 -23.37 20.00
CA SER A 782 -7.55 -23.65 18.70
C SER A 782 -7.70 -22.39 17.86
N LEU A 783 -8.08 -21.27 18.46
CA LEU A 783 -8.20 -19.97 17.78
C LEU A 783 -6.84 -19.47 17.28
N ASN A 784 -5.81 -19.52 18.13
CA ASN A 784 -4.44 -19.14 17.76
C ASN A 784 -3.90 -20.01 16.61
N MET A 785 -4.21 -21.31 16.64
CA MET A 785 -3.78 -22.26 15.62
C MET A 785 -4.51 -22.07 14.30
N LEU A 786 -5.79 -21.67 14.30
CA LEU A 786 -6.51 -21.29 13.10
C LEU A 786 -5.94 -20.01 12.47
N TYR A 787 -5.54 -19.03 13.30
CA TYR A 787 -4.95 -17.77 12.85
C TYR A 787 -3.57 -17.94 12.20
N TYR A 788 -2.69 -18.82 12.73
CA TYR A 788 -1.36 -19.11 12.15
C TYR A 788 -1.27 -20.38 11.31
N GLY A 789 -2.36 -21.14 11.20
CA GLY A 789 -2.39 -22.39 10.46
C GLY A 789 -1.60 -23.55 11.05
N GLY A 790 -1.48 -23.61 12.38
CA GLY A 790 -0.89 -24.75 13.09
C GLY A 790 -1.88 -25.91 13.31
N GLN A 791 -1.37 -27.14 13.42
CA GLN A 791 -2.20 -28.31 13.80
C GLN A 791 -2.45 -28.37 15.33
N GLY A 792 -3.69 -28.24 15.75
CA GLY A 792 -4.12 -28.61 17.11
C GLY A 792 -4.56 -30.07 17.15
N GLY A 793 -3.69 -30.97 17.58
CA GLY A 793 -4.03 -32.38 17.82
C GLY A 793 -4.38 -32.61 19.29
N GLN A 794 -5.65 -32.90 19.57
CA GLN A 794 -6.12 -33.36 20.89
C GLN A 794 -6.07 -34.90 20.94
N GLY A 795 -5.40 -35.46 21.96
CA GLY A 795 -5.47 -36.89 22.29
C GLY A 795 -4.37 -37.77 21.68
N ARG A 796 -3.55 -38.34 22.57
CA ARG A 796 -2.37 -39.22 22.33
C ARG A 796 -2.60 -40.47 21.46
N ARG A 797 -3.82 -40.78 20.99
CA ARG A 797 -4.12 -42.00 20.19
C ARG A 797 -5.09 -41.85 19.01
N LYS A 798 -5.74 -40.69 18.78
CA LYS A 798 -6.58 -40.44 17.57
C LYS A 798 -6.00 -39.42 16.59
N ALA A 799 -4.84 -38.84 16.90
CA ALA A 799 -4.19 -37.79 16.12
C ALA A 799 -3.59 -38.24 14.76
N LEU A 800 -3.35 -39.55 14.53
CA LEU A 800 -2.78 -40.01 13.25
C LEU A 800 -3.79 -40.06 12.08
N ARG A 801 -5.09 -39.83 12.31
CA ARG A 801 -6.12 -39.89 11.26
C ARG A 801 -6.90 -38.58 11.02
N GLN A 802 -6.59 -37.48 11.71
CA GLN A 802 -7.33 -36.21 11.52
C GLN A 802 -6.48 -35.10 10.88
N ARG A 803 -6.66 -34.98 9.56
CA ARG A 803 -6.69 -33.78 8.70
C ARG A 803 -5.52 -32.75 8.78
N PRO A 804 -4.51 -32.85 7.89
CA PRO A 804 -3.48 -31.82 7.67
C PRO A 804 -3.91 -30.59 6.84
N ALA A 805 -5.22 -30.32 6.65
CA ALA A 805 -5.68 -29.42 5.58
C ALA A 805 -6.18 -28.02 6.02
N GLN A 806 -6.08 -27.64 7.29
CA GLN A 806 -6.66 -26.38 7.79
C GLN A 806 -5.61 -25.40 8.32
N ALA A 807 -4.51 -25.22 7.59
CA ALA A 807 -3.64 -24.06 7.75
C ALA A 807 -4.21 -22.91 6.92
N VAL A 808 -4.80 -21.85 7.53
CA VAL A 808 -5.71 -20.95 6.76
C VAL A 808 -5.46 -19.44 6.87
N GLY A 809 -4.96 -18.91 7.99
CA GLY A 809 -4.76 -17.46 8.17
C GLY A 809 -3.49 -16.92 7.51
N LEU A 810 -2.73 -16.08 8.23
CA LEU A 810 -1.59 -15.29 7.74
C LEU A 810 -0.57 -16.10 6.90
N VAL A 811 -0.38 -17.38 7.23
CA VAL A 811 0.53 -18.30 6.51
C VAL A 811 0.08 -18.54 5.06
N ARG A 812 -1.22 -18.54 4.75
CA ARG A 812 -1.69 -18.68 3.35
C ARG A 812 -1.38 -17.45 2.53
N ILE A 813 -1.60 -16.25 3.08
CA ILE A 813 -1.26 -14.98 2.42
C ILE A 813 0.25 -14.97 2.13
N LEU A 814 1.07 -15.27 3.14
CA LEU A 814 2.52 -15.40 2.97
C LEU A 814 2.91 -16.44 1.90
N ILE A 815 2.29 -17.63 1.90
CA ILE A 815 2.54 -18.66 0.88
C ILE A 815 2.16 -18.16 -0.52
N LEU A 816 1.03 -17.46 -0.66
CA LEU A 816 0.56 -16.90 -1.92
C LEU A 816 1.51 -15.79 -2.41
N CYS A 817 1.98 -14.91 -1.53
CA CYS A 817 3.02 -13.92 -1.85
C CYS A 817 4.34 -14.57 -2.25
N CYS A 818 4.80 -15.59 -1.52
CA CYS A 818 6.01 -16.34 -1.88
C CYS A 818 5.86 -17.03 -3.24
N LEU A 819 4.68 -17.59 -3.53
CA LEU A 819 4.38 -18.20 -4.82
C LEU A 819 4.38 -17.16 -5.93
N ALA A 820 3.76 -16.01 -5.72
CA ALA A 820 3.76 -14.89 -6.66
C ALA A 820 5.18 -14.39 -6.94
N ALA A 821 5.96 -14.09 -5.90
CA ALA A 821 7.35 -13.68 -6.05
C ALA A 821 8.22 -14.74 -6.73
N ALA A 822 8.01 -16.04 -6.42
CA ALA A 822 8.72 -17.13 -7.07
C ALA A 822 8.37 -17.25 -8.56
N ILE A 823 7.11 -17.08 -8.93
CA ILE A 823 6.64 -17.12 -10.32
C ILE A 823 7.18 -15.89 -11.09
N LEU A 824 7.13 -14.71 -10.48
CA LEU A 824 7.50 -13.44 -11.12
C LEU A 824 9.00 -13.11 -11.03
N ARG A 825 9.84 -13.98 -10.44
CA ARG A 825 11.27 -13.74 -10.09
C ARG A 825 12.19 -13.20 -11.19
N ARG A 826 11.78 -13.27 -12.46
CA ARG A 826 12.55 -12.79 -13.63
C ARG A 826 11.98 -11.48 -14.21
N HIS A 827 10.94 -10.93 -13.60
CA HIS A 827 10.28 -9.71 -14.03
C HIS A 827 10.93 -8.49 -13.36
N LEU A 828 11.09 -7.38 -14.10
CA LEU A 828 11.73 -6.12 -13.66
C LEU A 828 11.19 -5.55 -12.33
N MET A 829 9.97 -5.93 -11.95
CA MET A 829 9.27 -5.43 -10.76
C MET A 829 9.51 -6.27 -9.49
N VAL A 830 10.20 -7.42 -9.58
CA VAL A 830 10.35 -8.30 -8.40
C VAL A 830 11.09 -7.68 -7.24
N TRP A 831 12.17 -6.93 -7.50
CA TRP A 831 12.96 -6.35 -6.42
C TRP A 831 12.36 -5.04 -5.89
N LYS A 832 11.65 -4.27 -6.74
CA LYS A 832 11.03 -3.00 -6.35
C LYS A 832 9.64 -3.17 -5.71
N ILE A 833 8.85 -4.17 -6.11
CA ILE A 833 7.45 -4.34 -5.68
C ILE A 833 7.24 -5.63 -4.86
N PHE A 834 7.68 -6.78 -5.36
CA PHE A 834 7.31 -8.06 -4.75
C PHE A 834 8.22 -8.49 -3.57
N ALA A 835 9.51 -8.19 -3.62
CA ALA A 835 10.45 -8.45 -2.53
C ALA A 835 10.11 -7.69 -1.24
N PRO A 836 9.84 -6.36 -1.24
CA PRO A 836 9.37 -5.66 -0.04
C PRO A 836 8.08 -6.25 0.51
N LYS A 837 7.15 -6.69 -0.35
CA LYS A 837 5.90 -7.32 0.09
C LYS A 837 6.14 -8.67 0.78
N VAL A 838 6.97 -9.54 0.22
CA VAL A 838 7.32 -10.82 0.87
C VAL A 838 8.02 -10.59 2.22
N LEU A 839 8.91 -9.60 2.29
CA LEU A 839 9.56 -9.21 3.54
C LEU A 839 8.56 -8.65 4.56
N PHE A 840 7.61 -7.83 4.11
CA PHE A 840 6.53 -7.29 4.94
C PHE A 840 5.67 -8.43 5.50
N GLU A 841 5.13 -9.32 4.66
CA GLU A 841 4.31 -10.45 5.10
C GLU A 841 5.08 -11.39 6.06
N GLY A 842 6.37 -11.60 5.80
CA GLY A 842 7.25 -12.36 6.69
C GLY A 842 7.42 -11.70 8.06
N ALA A 843 7.61 -10.37 8.10
CA ALA A 843 7.72 -9.61 9.34
C ALA A 843 6.37 -9.51 10.07
N SER A 844 5.26 -9.30 9.34
CA SER A 844 3.89 -9.33 9.86
C SER A 844 3.60 -10.65 10.55
N PHE A 845 4.03 -11.77 9.97
CA PHE A 845 3.91 -13.10 10.60
C PHE A 845 4.63 -13.19 11.94
N LEU A 846 5.87 -12.71 12.03
CA LEU A 846 6.65 -12.74 13.27
C LEU A 846 6.05 -11.83 14.35
N VAL A 847 5.69 -10.60 13.98
CA VAL A 847 5.15 -9.60 14.91
C VAL A 847 3.80 -10.04 15.45
N ALA A 848 2.88 -10.44 14.57
CA ALA A 848 1.60 -10.98 14.98
C ALA A 848 1.82 -12.21 15.86
N GLY A 849 2.76 -13.10 15.49
CA GLY A 849 3.05 -14.35 16.21
C GLY A 849 3.46 -14.09 17.65
N ALA A 850 4.37 -13.13 17.86
CA ALA A 850 4.76 -12.67 19.18
C ALA A 850 3.56 -12.08 19.94
N GLY A 851 2.74 -11.23 19.29
CA GLY A 851 1.54 -10.65 19.89
C GLY A 851 0.55 -11.70 20.42
N VAL A 852 0.24 -12.72 19.61
CA VAL A 852 -0.66 -13.80 20.01
C VAL A 852 -0.09 -14.63 21.17
N LEU A 853 1.21 -14.93 21.16
CA LEU A 853 1.86 -15.64 22.26
C LEU A 853 1.83 -14.84 23.57
N LEU A 854 2.09 -13.53 23.51
CA LEU A 854 2.05 -12.64 24.65
C LEU A 854 0.63 -12.55 25.23
N THR A 855 -0.38 -12.36 24.38
CA THR A 855 -1.77 -12.28 24.87
C THR A 855 -2.28 -13.64 25.35
N HIS A 856 -1.84 -14.75 24.75
CA HIS A 856 -2.12 -16.10 25.25
C HIS A 856 -1.54 -16.30 26.66
N ALA A 857 -0.27 -15.93 26.87
CA ALA A 857 0.39 -16.00 28.17
C ALA A 857 -0.29 -15.10 29.21
N PHE A 858 -0.71 -13.89 28.80
CA PHE A 858 -1.45 -12.97 29.67
C PHE A 858 -2.82 -13.53 30.05
N MET A 859 -3.59 -14.06 29.10
CA MET A 859 -4.90 -14.68 29.38
C MET A 859 -4.77 -15.91 30.30
N LEU A 860 -3.77 -16.77 30.05
CA LEU A 860 -3.41 -17.87 30.95
C LEU A 860 -3.18 -17.37 32.38
N ARG A 861 -2.47 -16.26 32.52
CA ARG A 861 -2.16 -15.68 33.81
C ARG A 861 -3.41 -15.14 34.50
N VAL A 862 -4.30 -14.45 33.78
CA VAL A 862 -5.58 -13.95 34.29
C VAL A 862 -6.43 -15.11 34.80
N VAL A 863 -6.60 -16.16 33.99
CA VAL A 863 -7.42 -17.34 34.32
C VAL A 863 -6.85 -18.07 35.54
N ARG A 864 -5.53 -18.29 35.61
CA ARG A 864 -4.89 -18.92 36.79
C ARG A 864 -5.05 -18.11 38.07
N HIS A 865 -4.86 -16.79 38.00
CA HIS A 865 -5.06 -15.93 39.17
C HIS A 865 -6.51 -15.93 39.62
N ALA A 866 -7.46 -15.89 38.68
CA ALA A 866 -8.88 -15.98 38.98
C ALA A 866 -9.24 -17.33 39.63
N GLY A 867 -8.71 -18.44 39.11
CA GLY A 867 -8.90 -19.78 39.68
C GLY A 867 -8.39 -19.88 41.12
N GLY A 868 -7.14 -19.50 41.36
CA GLY A 868 -6.58 -19.50 42.72
C GLY A 868 -7.29 -18.53 43.67
N TRP A 869 -7.80 -17.42 43.16
CA TRP A 869 -8.62 -16.49 43.94
C TRP A 869 -10.00 -17.08 44.30
N LEU A 870 -10.64 -17.82 43.37
CA LEU A 870 -11.89 -18.54 43.63
C LEU A 870 -11.69 -19.68 44.65
N GLU A 871 -10.59 -20.44 44.56
CA GLU A 871 -10.23 -21.48 45.53
C GLU A 871 -10.03 -20.89 46.93
N GLN A 872 -9.36 -19.74 47.05
CA GLN A 872 -9.18 -19.04 48.33
C GLN A 872 -10.49 -18.53 48.95
N LEU A 873 -11.49 -18.21 48.13
CA LEU A 873 -12.82 -17.86 48.61
C LEU A 873 -13.59 -19.11 49.08
N ALA A 874 -13.47 -20.22 48.35
CA ALA A 874 -14.10 -21.48 48.69
C ALA A 874 -13.52 -22.08 49.98
N SER A 875 -12.20 -21.98 50.18
CA SER A 875 -11.51 -22.48 51.38
C SER A 875 -11.84 -21.69 52.67
N LYS A 876 -12.44 -20.50 52.54
CA LYS A 876 -12.84 -19.66 53.68
C LYS A 876 -14.31 -19.85 54.09
N GLU A 877 -15.02 -20.83 53.51
CA GLU A 877 -16.48 -21.05 53.70
C GLU A 877 -17.34 -19.80 53.39
N ILE A 878 -16.94 -18.98 52.40
CA ILE A 878 -17.62 -17.73 52.04
C ILE A 878 -18.46 -17.88 50.75
N LEU A 879 -18.40 -19.03 50.06
CA LEU A 879 -18.95 -19.24 48.71
C LEU A 879 -20.26 -20.02 48.69
#